data_AF-A0A9N9B166-F1
#
_entry.id   AF-A0A9N9B166-F1
#
_cell.length_a   1.000
_cell.length_b   1.000
_cell.length_c   1.000
_cell.angle_alpha   90.00
_cell.angle_beta   90.00
_cell.angle_gamma   90.00
#
_symmetry.space_group_name_H-M   'P 1'
#
loop_
_entity.id
_entity.type
_entity.pdbx_description
1 polymer ?
#
loop_
_entity_poly.entity_id
_entity_poly.type
_entity_poly.pdbx_seq_one_letter_code
_entity_poly.pdbx_strand_id
1 'polypeptide(L)'
;METDTTSSDMDRLKTVLTLLPQMSRDIIDDTIHEKVLSYLSDYAKKGPDIMAVLVEWNVLDVIRACIFQESTSSDQRQTDYRITSIAIRFLARLLQYDDKYRALLFCQLSTEYREVMEFILGGVFDEDEALMRYSCVEALEMIVAYEEGAKWLLESNKSAQIIERCFEDSSTYVVTAISKLLLSIIKNSSMSSSEEISSSHLQLLEHIIASLNLFTLMREMLYDTRVISNHRMAALEIVWMLASSQEINVIEFLRRGKLLMRLDTLLHDPNRIVKSRANEILSALLEWVLDPLALLKDSDDFRNPSNNHYNNAFNFILYEIVFSLLSKVTDNNLEMVVMSVNVITSMTRLAERVYNKSISNEREGEHLASILTSLLVFLLGFTRQIQKQDDILDSTSMPLSFADPDIERFLRDNGIVEKLSSLFNSTKRANAHRKTLILSVFHAIQSIAVNFSQKTESLLDIIIDIISTPAYNTDERILKAGLNVIPILLFSKMANDHDGRNIEDDDRYRAVDKILETLNALMQNQNTECRGMMLVLDILGRLLGNQIIGGYIFDSGYGKQLACSIKSKFTDARWEVRDSVLEFIGGLFKNEPGKSQYGIELVCRFDLEKDTLSSIHDPEAYVRASALNAIQAIICHSEGWQTILSKNLKESIASELPQLMKDTEAFVRRALMDLMVCLIVERECGAILLADKNAEIINPEVMTKIVDDPDFEVRIRGCQFLAVVWDHCEQDREQGHKRQRKQTSSTDSSNNNSNFLIGDDSSCNSSIQTYNNNNSNAMAIDPDSTNKIETSHKRPTIESSLPHRHADFYHRICAEVDFERLASTIDAEHLYKEALESVVDSAMMDVEDEGEHHETNKNQCLINI
;
A
#
# COMPACT_ATOMS: atom_id res chain seq x y z
N MET A 1 12.20 27.22 24.68
CA MET A 1 12.67 27.84 23.42
C MET A 1 11.80 27.31 22.29
N GLU A 2 10.49 27.58 22.33
CA GLU A 2 9.49 27.05 21.36
C GLU A 2 8.70 28.17 20.68
N THR A 3 9.08 29.44 20.88
CA THR A 3 8.35 30.61 20.37
C THR A 3 8.99 31.27 19.16
N ASP A 4 10.22 30.89 18.77
CA ASP A 4 10.96 31.55 17.68
C ASP A 4 10.75 30.91 16.29
N THR A 5 10.29 29.66 16.23
CA THR A 5 10.08 28.94 14.96
C THR A 5 8.84 29.43 14.19
N THR A 6 7.73 29.72 14.89
CA THR A 6 6.47 30.13 14.24
C THR A 6 6.52 31.55 13.63
N SER A 7 7.34 32.45 14.18
CA SER A 7 7.54 33.80 13.61
C SER A 7 8.31 33.74 12.29
N SER A 8 9.37 32.92 12.22
CA SER A 8 10.20 32.75 11.03
C SER A 8 9.42 32.17 9.86
N ASP A 9 8.51 31.24 10.13
CA ASP A 9 7.72 30.57 9.09
C ASP A 9 6.65 31.49 8.48
N MET A 10 6.02 32.35 9.29
CA MET A 10 5.04 33.33 8.79
C MET A 10 5.70 34.45 7.97
N ASP A 11 6.91 34.87 8.33
CA ASP A 11 7.68 35.84 7.54
C ASP A 11 8.10 35.27 6.18
N ARG A 12 8.48 33.98 6.15
CA ARG A 12 8.75 33.24 4.91
C ARG A 12 7.51 33.16 4.04
N LEU A 13 6.35 32.76 4.59
CA LEU A 13 5.08 32.72 3.86
C LEU A 13 4.74 34.08 3.23
N LYS A 14 4.85 35.15 4.02
CA LYS A 14 4.59 36.52 3.54
C LYS A 14 5.51 36.91 2.39
N THR A 15 6.78 36.53 2.47
CA THR A 15 7.78 36.79 1.43
C THR A 15 7.44 36.03 0.15
N VAL A 16 7.17 34.72 0.24
CA VAL A 16 6.77 33.90 -0.92
C VAL A 16 5.51 34.46 -1.58
N LEU A 17 4.51 34.84 -0.78
CA LEU A 17 3.25 35.39 -1.27
C LEU A 17 3.46 36.72 -2.00
N THR A 18 4.17 37.67 -1.39
CA THR A 18 4.38 39.01 -1.97
C THR A 18 5.26 39.00 -3.23
N LEU A 19 6.14 38.01 -3.37
CA LEU A 19 7.00 37.83 -4.55
C LEU A 19 6.34 37.03 -5.67
N LEU A 20 5.18 36.42 -5.46
CA LEU A 20 4.48 35.61 -6.47
C LEU A 20 4.32 36.31 -7.84
N PRO A 21 3.94 37.61 -7.93
CA PRO A 21 3.84 38.30 -9.22
C PRO A 21 5.19 38.51 -9.93
N GLN A 22 6.31 38.39 -9.21
CA GLN A 22 7.67 38.60 -9.68
C GLN A 22 8.40 37.30 -10.04
N MET A 23 7.71 36.15 -9.94
CA MET A 23 8.27 34.85 -10.28
C MET A 23 8.84 34.85 -11.71
N SER A 24 10.04 34.29 -11.88
CA SER A 24 10.74 34.32 -13.16
C SER A 24 10.01 33.51 -14.23
N ARG A 25 9.88 34.10 -15.43
CA ARG A 25 9.29 33.43 -16.60
C ARG A 25 10.21 32.37 -17.20
N ASP A 26 11.50 32.42 -16.86
CA ASP A 26 12.52 31.47 -17.31
C ASP A 26 12.41 30.11 -16.59
N ILE A 27 11.58 30.03 -15.55
CA ILE A 27 11.21 28.76 -14.92
C ILE A 27 10.31 28.00 -15.91
N ILE A 28 10.89 27.03 -16.62
CA ILE A 28 10.17 26.19 -17.59
C ILE A 28 9.56 24.96 -16.91
N ASP A 29 10.10 24.55 -15.76
CA ASP A 29 9.64 23.37 -15.03
C ASP A 29 8.34 23.64 -14.26
N ASP A 30 7.23 23.12 -14.79
CA ASP A 30 5.90 23.23 -14.17
C ASP A 30 5.83 22.60 -12.77
N THR A 31 6.74 21.69 -12.42
CA THR A 31 6.76 21.08 -11.08
C THR A 31 7.11 22.09 -9.99
N ILE A 32 7.88 23.14 -10.31
CA ILE A 32 8.21 24.21 -9.36
C ILE A 32 6.96 25.05 -9.07
N HIS A 33 6.17 25.34 -10.10
CA HIS A 33 4.90 26.07 -9.97
C HIS A 33 3.88 25.31 -9.11
N GLU A 34 3.70 24.00 -9.34
CA GLU A 34 2.81 23.17 -8.51
C GLU A 34 3.28 23.07 -7.06
N LYS A 35 4.60 23.00 -6.85
CA LYS A 35 5.22 22.98 -5.54
C LYS A 35 4.96 24.28 -4.75
N VAL A 36 5.09 25.43 -5.40
CA VAL A 36 4.73 26.74 -4.81
C VAL A 36 3.25 26.79 -4.45
N LEU A 37 2.37 26.34 -5.34
CA LEU A 37 0.94 26.24 -5.05
C LEU A 37 0.65 25.33 -3.86
N SER A 38 1.31 24.17 -3.77
CA SER A 38 1.16 23.24 -2.63
C SER A 38 1.55 23.92 -1.32
N TYR A 39 2.74 24.54 -1.28
CA TYR A 39 3.22 25.27 -0.10
C TYR A 39 2.21 26.33 0.36
N LEU A 40 1.73 27.18 -0.55
CA LEU A 40 0.74 28.21 -0.20
C LEU A 40 -0.60 27.59 0.25
N SER A 41 -1.04 26.52 -0.41
CA SER A 41 -2.27 25.82 -0.07
C SER A 41 -2.23 25.17 1.31
N ASP A 42 -1.07 24.70 1.75
CA ASP A 42 -0.92 24.05 3.05
C ASP A 42 -1.08 25.04 4.21
N TYR A 43 -0.77 26.33 3.99
CA TYR A 43 -1.12 27.38 4.95
C TYR A 43 -2.60 27.73 4.92
N ALA A 44 -3.23 27.79 3.74
CA ALA A 44 -4.68 28.03 3.65
C ALA A 44 -5.50 26.94 4.37
N LYS A 45 -5.03 25.68 4.36
CA LYS A 45 -5.63 24.54 5.06
C LYS A 45 -5.61 24.64 6.59
N LYS A 46 -4.72 25.44 7.19
CA LYS A 46 -4.54 25.54 8.66
C LYS A 46 -5.75 26.15 9.38
N GLY A 47 -6.74 26.66 8.65
CA GLY A 47 -8.02 27.07 9.18
C GLY A 47 -8.24 28.59 9.18
N PRO A 48 -9.35 29.06 9.79
CA PRO A 48 -9.85 30.43 9.63
C PRO A 48 -8.92 31.51 10.20
N ASP A 49 -8.07 31.18 11.18
CA ASP A 49 -7.14 32.15 11.78
C ASP A 49 -6.04 32.57 10.80
N ILE A 50 -5.45 31.62 10.07
CA ILE A 50 -4.47 31.92 9.01
C ILE A 50 -5.15 32.65 7.85
N MET A 51 -6.40 32.29 7.53
CA MET A 51 -7.17 32.99 6.50
C MET A 51 -7.38 34.47 6.86
N ALA A 52 -7.68 34.78 8.12
CA ALA A 52 -7.78 36.17 8.58
C ALA A 52 -6.46 36.94 8.40
N VAL A 53 -5.32 36.31 8.72
CA VAL A 53 -3.99 36.92 8.53
C VAL A 53 -3.70 37.18 7.06
N LEU A 54 -4.03 36.24 6.16
CA LEU A 54 -3.83 36.41 4.72
C LEU A 54 -4.70 37.54 4.15
N VAL A 55 -5.94 37.66 4.64
CA VAL A 55 -6.84 38.78 4.30
C VAL A 55 -6.25 40.11 4.79
N GLU A 56 -5.70 40.17 6.01
CA GLU A 56 -5.01 41.35 6.54
C GLU A 56 -3.75 41.73 5.73
N TRP A 57 -3.10 40.75 5.10
CA TRP A 57 -1.97 40.98 4.21
C TRP A 57 -2.37 41.36 2.78
N ASN A 58 -3.65 41.63 2.53
CA ASN A 58 -4.20 41.95 1.22
C ASN A 58 -3.85 40.89 0.16
N VAL A 59 -4.06 39.61 0.48
CA VAL A 59 -3.80 38.50 -0.46
C VAL A 59 -4.50 38.69 -1.83
N LEU A 60 -5.65 39.35 -1.88
CA LEU A 60 -6.35 39.67 -3.12
C LEU A 60 -5.61 40.70 -3.99
N ASP A 61 -4.86 41.64 -3.42
CA ASP A 61 -4.00 42.56 -4.18
C ASP A 61 -2.87 41.80 -4.88
N VAL A 62 -2.30 40.80 -4.21
CA VAL A 62 -1.27 39.93 -4.78
C VAL A 62 -1.83 39.12 -5.94
N ILE A 63 -3.01 38.50 -5.76
CA ILE A 63 -3.70 37.74 -6.82
C ILE A 63 -4.01 38.65 -8.01
N ARG A 64 -4.55 39.84 -7.74
CA ARG A 64 -4.84 40.85 -8.76
C ARG A 64 -3.57 41.26 -9.53
N ALA A 65 -2.43 41.44 -8.85
CA ALA A 65 -1.15 41.77 -9.47
C ALA A 65 -0.62 40.65 -10.37
N CYS A 66 -0.82 39.38 -10.00
CA CYS A 66 -0.50 38.24 -10.87
C CYS A 66 -1.33 38.24 -12.16
N ILE A 67 -2.61 38.62 -12.07
CA ILE A 67 -3.54 38.61 -13.21
C ILE A 67 -3.32 39.80 -14.15
N PHE A 68 -3.17 41.02 -13.60
CA PHE A 68 -3.26 42.25 -14.39
C PHE A 68 -1.95 43.05 -14.55
N GLN A 69 -0.79 42.53 -14.10
CA GLN A 69 0.55 43.17 -14.09
C GLN A 69 0.59 44.62 -14.63
N GLU A 70 0.69 45.62 -13.74
CA GLU A 70 0.71 47.03 -14.13
C GLU A 70 1.89 47.35 -15.07
N SER A 71 1.56 47.74 -16.30
CA SER A 71 2.53 48.00 -17.36
C SER A 71 3.26 49.33 -17.09
N THR A 72 4.38 49.29 -16.38
CA THR A 72 5.21 50.48 -16.11
C THR A 72 6.28 50.77 -17.15
N SER A 73 6.36 49.99 -18.25
CA SER A 73 7.29 50.24 -19.36
C SER A 73 6.72 49.83 -20.71
N SER A 74 7.05 50.58 -21.76
CA SER A 74 6.56 50.53 -23.14
C SER A 74 6.84 49.25 -23.95
N ASP A 75 7.23 48.14 -23.31
CA ASP A 75 7.28 46.83 -23.94
C ASP A 75 5.99 46.07 -23.58
N GLN A 76 5.27 45.59 -24.60
CA GLN A 76 4.11 44.71 -24.44
C GLN A 76 4.52 43.42 -23.72
N ARG A 77 4.61 43.45 -22.39
CA ARG A 77 4.84 42.26 -21.57
C ARG A 77 3.55 41.46 -21.52
N GLN A 78 3.45 40.42 -22.34
CA GLN A 78 2.41 39.39 -22.25
C GLN A 78 2.46 38.78 -20.83
N THR A 79 1.32 38.67 -20.15
CA THR A 79 1.18 38.03 -18.83
C THR A 79 1.55 36.56 -18.92
N ASP A 80 2.33 36.03 -17.96
CA ASP A 80 2.69 34.61 -17.94
C ASP A 80 1.51 33.80 -17.37
N TYR A 81 0.89 32.98 -18.23
CA TYR A 81 -0.29 32.20 -17.88
C TYR A 81 -0.04 31.20 -16.74
N ARG A 82 1.22 30.78 -16.51
CA ARG A 82 1.58 29.86 -15.42
C ARG A 82 1.47 30.55 -14.06
N ILE A 83 1.93 31.79 -13.96
CA ILE A 83 1.80 32.62 -12.76
C ILE A 83 0.33 32.95 -12.50
N THR A 84 -0.41 33.32 -13.56
CA THR A 84 -1.85 33.59 -13.47
C THR A 84 -2.62 32.34 -13.01
N SER A 85 -2.31 31.18 -13.58
CA SER A 85 -2.89 29.88 -13.20
C SER A 85 -2.69 29.60 -11.71
N ILE A 86 -1.46 29.71 -11.19
CA ILE A 86 -1.18 29.50 -9.76
C ILE A 86 -1.97 30.47 -8.89
N ALA A 87 -2.02 31.75 -9.25
CA ALA A 87 -2.74 32.75 -8.47
C ALA A 87 -4.26 32.46 -8.41
N ILE A 88 -4.85 32.05 -9.52
CA ILE A 88 -6.28 31.69 -9.59
C ILE A 88 -6.57 30.39 -8.82
N ARG A 89 -5.70 29.38 -8.95
CA ARG A 89 -5.86 28.12 -8.21
C ARG A 89 -5.62 28.32 -6.72
N PHE A 90 -4.69 29.18 -6.34
CA PHE A 90 -4.52 29.57 -4.95
C PHE A 90 -5.74 30.32 -4.41
N LEU A 91 -6.33 31.24 -5.19
CA LEU A 91 -7.61 31.86 -4.85
C LEU A 91 -8.71 30.81 -4.64
N ALA A 92 -8.79 29.79 -5.48
CA ALA A 92 -9.73 28.68 -5.29
C ALA A 92 -9.52 28.01 -3.92
N ARG A 93 -8.28 27.71 -3.52
CA ARG A 93 -7.98 27.14 -2.19
C ARG A 93 -8.31 28.08 -1.05
N LEU A 94 -8.05 29.37 -1.21
CA LEU A 94 -8.45 30.37 -0.22
C LEU A 94 -9.98 30.41 -0.04
N LEU A 95 -10.74 30.40 -1.14
CA LEU A 95 -12.20 30.34 -1.10
C LEU A 95 -12.74 29.00 -0.57
N GLN A 96 -12.02 27.90 -0.77
CA GLN A 96 -12.38 26.59 -0.24
C GLN A 96 -12.39 26.57 1.30
N TYR A 97 -11.38 27.21 1.92
CA TYR A 97 -11.20 27.24 3.37
C TYR A 97 -11.72 28.52 4.04
N ASP A 98 -12.24 29.48 3.28
CA ASP A 98 -12.93 30.65 3.80
C ASP A 98 -14.20 30.23 4.56
N ASP A 99 -14.42 30.85 5.72
CA ASP A 99 -15.57 30.57 6.58
C ASP A 99 -16.85 30.99 5.86
N LYS A 100 -17.63 30.02 5.35
CA LYS A 100 -18.84 30.29 4.56
C LYS A 100 -19.90 31.12 5.30
N TYR A 101 -19.88 31.17 6.63
CA TYR A 101 -20.80 32.00 7.40
C TYR A 101 -20.39 33.47 7.45
N ARG A 102 -19.09 33.75 7.53
CA ARG A 102 -18.55 35.12 7.58
C ARG A 102 -18.19 35.65 6.19
N ALA A 103 -17.81 34.75 5.29
CA ALA A 103 -17.45 34.96 3.90
C ALA A 103 -16.50 36.15 3.69
N LEU A 104 -15.53 36.36 4.58
CA LEU A 104 -14.73 37.59 4.62
C LEU A 104 -14.00 37.82 3.29
N LEU A 105 -13.35 36.76 2.80
CA LEU A 105 -12.61 36.82 1.54
C LEU A 105 -13.56 36.97 0.34
N PHE A 106 -14.65 36.20 0.31
CA PHE A 106 -15.61 36.26 -0.79
C PHE A 106 -16.36 37.59 -0.87
N CYS A 107 -16.71 38.20 0.28
CA CYS A 107 -17.30 39.53 0.33
C CYS A 107 -16.35 40.56 -0.28
N GLN A 108 -15.09 40.59 0.11
CA GLN A 108 -14.09 41.47 -0.51
C GLN A 108 -13.94 41.20 -2.01
N LEU A 109 -13.84 39.94 -2.41
CA LEU A 109 -13.73 39.56 -3.82
C LEU A 109 -14.92 40.07 -4.65
N SER A 110 -16.13 39.92 -4.14
CA SER A 110 -17.37 40.28 -4.86
C SER A 110 -17.65 41.79 -4.88
N THR A 111 -17.19 42.56 -3.90
CA THR A 111 -17.42 44.01 -3.84
C THR A 111 -16.27 44.85 -4.37
N GLU A 112 -15.03 44.47 -4.07
CA GLU A 112 -13.84 45.30 -4.32
C GLU A 112 -12.98 44.79 -5.50
N TYR A 113 -13.01 43.48 -5.77
CA TYR A 113 -12.17 42.84 -6.81
C TYR A 113 -13.01 42.16 -7.89
N ARG A 114 -14.14 42.77 -8.27
CA ARG A 114 -15.08 42.20 -9.24
C ARG A 114 -14.43 41.92 -10.60
N GLU A 115 -13.43 42.70 -11.00
CA GLU A 115 -12.66 42.48 -12.21
C GLU A 115 -11.92 41.13 -12.22
N VAL A 116 -11.52 40.61 -11.06
CA VAL A 116 -10.90 39.28 -10.92
C VAL A 116 -11.94 38.20 -11.22
N MET A 117 -13.17 38.35 -10.72
CA MET A 117 -14.27 37.43 -11.04
C MET A 117 -14.64 37.46 -12.52
N GLU A 118 -14.64 38.65 -13.14
CA GLU A 118 -14.89 38.81 -14.56
C GLU A 118 -13.76 38.21 -15.43
N PHE A 119 -12.50 38.33 -14.98
CA PHE A 119 -11.37 37.65 -15.60
C PHE A 119 -11.53 36.13 -15.53
N ILE A 120 -11.84 35.58 -14.36
CA ILE A 120 -12.08 34.14 -14.18
C ILE A 120 -13.19 33.67 -15.11
N LEU A 121 -14.31 34.38 -15.17
CA LEU A 121 -15.44 34.03 -16.05
C LEU A 121 -15.06 34.08 -17.55
N GLY A 122 -14.19 35.02 -17.93
CA GLY A 122 -13.65 35.10 -19.29
C GLY A 122 -12.67 33.95 -19.60
N GLY A 123 -11.77 33.64 -18.67
CA GLY A 123 -10.71 32.65 -18.82
C GLY A 123 -11.21 31.21 -18.93
N VAL A 124 -12.45 30.91 -18.54
CA VAL A 124 -13.10 29.63 -18.84
C VAL A 124 -13.19 29.37 -20.36
N PHE A 125 -13.24 30.43 -21.18
CA PHE A 125 -13.33 30.34 -22.64
C PHE A 125 -11.98 30.56 -23.36
N ASP A 126 -10.86 30.53 -22.63
CA ASP A 126 -9.52 30.67 -23.21
C ASP A 126 -9.26 29.60 -24.29
N GLU A 127 -8.88 30.01 -25.49
CA GLU A 127 -8.73 29.12 -26.64
C GLU A 127 -7.36 28.42 -26.67
N ASP A 128 -6.35 29.00 -26.03
CA ASP A 128 -4.95 28.62 -26.22
C ASP A 128 -4.47 27.67 -25.11
N GLU A 129 -4.86 27.92 -23.85
CA GLU A 129 -4.24 27.25 -22.69
C GLU A 129 -5.24 26.47 -21.83
N ALA A 130 -5.17 25.13 -21.89
CA ALA A 130 -6.03 24.26 -21.08
C ALA A 130 -5.83 24.45 -19.56
N LEU A 131 -4.61 24.78 -19.13
CA LEU A 131 -4.30 25.08 -17.73
C LEU A 131 -5.05 26.33 -17.24
N MET A 132 -5.21 27.34 -18.10
CA MET A 132 -5.97 28.54 -17.78
C MET A 132 -7.45 28.26 -17.61
N ARG A 133 -8.04 27.52 -18.57
CA ARG A 133 -9.44 27.08 -18.45
C ARG A 133 -9.67 26.28 -17.18
N TYR A 134 -8.81 25.30 -16.90
CA TYR A 134 -8.87 24.47 -15.70
C TYR A 134 -8.83 25.32 -14.42
N SER A 135 -7.86 26.22 -14.32
CA SER A 135 -7.69 27.11 -13.15
C SER A 135 -8.92 27.99 -12.92
N CYS A 136 -9.44 28.59 -13.99
CA CYS A 136 -10.62 29.45 -13.92
C CYS A 136 -11.86 28.66 -13.49
N VAL A 137 -12.03 27.43 -13.96
CA VAL A 137 -13.16 26.58 -13.55
C VAL A 137 -13.01 26.12 -12.09
N GLU A 138 -11.80 25.79 -11.63
CA GLU A 138 -11.54 25.45 -10.21
C GLU A 138 -11.91 26.62 -9.28
N ALA A 139 -11.54 27.86 -9.65
CA ALA A 139 -11.96 29.04 -8.89
C ALA A 139 -13.46 29.31 -8.99
N LEU A 140 -14.07 29.13 -10.17
CA LEU A 140 -15.50 29.31 -10.37
C LEU A 140 -16.33 28.32 -9.54
N GLU A 141 -15.89 27.07 -9.43
CA GLU A 141 -16.49 26.04 -8.56
C GLU A 141 -16.61 26.54 -7.11
N MET A 142 -15.53 27.15 -6.60
CA MET A 142 -15.48 27.67 -5.23
C MET A 142 -16.28 28.96 -5.05
N ILE A 143 -16.31 29.82 -6.06
CA ILE A 143 -17.17 31.03 -6.09
C ILE A 143 -18.65 30.66 -6.04
N VAL A 144 -19.05 29.67 -6.84
CA VAL A 144 -20.45 29.25 -6.94
C VAL A 144 -20.93 28.53 -5.69
N ALA A 145 -20.05 28.06 -4.81
CA ALA A 145 -20.44 27.53 -3.50
C ALA A 145 -21.08 28.59 -2.57
N TYR A 146 -20.99 29.88 -2.89
CA TYR A 146 -21.65 30.97 -2.17
C TYR A 146 -22.96 31.35 -2.88
N GLU A 147 -23.99 31.68 -2.10
CA GLU A 147 -25.31 32.06 -2.62
C GLU A 147 -25.26 33.27 -3.58
N GLU A 148 -24.56 34.34 -3.21
CA GLU A 148 -24.37 35.50 -4.09
C GLU A 148 -23.46 35.18 -5.30
N GLY A 149 -22.56 34.20 -5.18
CA GLY A 149 -21.74 33.72 -6.29
C GLY A 149 -22.56 32.95 -7.33
N ALA A 150 -23.47 32.08 -6.87
CA ALA A 150 -24.43 31.39 -7.73
C ALA A 150 -25.37 32.37 -8.44
N LYS A 151 -25.87 33.38 -7.70
CA LYS A 151 -26.69 34.46 -8.26
C LYS A 151 -25.93 35.29 -9.31
N TRP A 152 -24.69 35.68 -9.02
CA TRP A 152 -23.83 36.40 -9.97
C TRP A 152 -23.61 35.60 -11.26
N LEU A 153 -23.33 34.29 -11.14
CA LEU A 153 -23.14 33.44 -12.30
C LEU A 153 -24.44 33.29 -13.12
N LEU A 154 -25.60 33.21 -12.46
CA LEU A 154 -26.90 33.23 -13.12
C LEU A 154 -27.12 34.53 -13.90
N GLU A 155 -26.86 35.69 -13.29
CA GLU A 155 -27.01 37.01 -13.91
C GLU A 155 -26.06 37.21 -15.10
N SER A 156 -24.91 36.55 -15.10
CA SER A 156 -23.96 36.59 -16.22
C SER A 156 -24.49 35.99 -17.52
N ASN A 157 -25.52 35.13 -17.45
CA ASN A 157 -26.06 34.34 -18.56
C ASN A 157 -25.04 33.46 -19.32
N LYS A 158 -23.88 33.17 -18.71
CA LYS A 158 -22.84 32.29 -19.30
C LYS A 158 -22.85 30.87 -18.75
N SER A 159 -23.61 30.60 -17.69
CA SER A 159 -23.61 29.29 -16.99
C SER A 159 -23.89 28.11 -17.92
N ALA A 160 -24.88 28.22 -18.82
CA ALA A 160 -25.17 27.20 -19.82
C ALA A 160 -23.97 26.94 -20.75
N GLN A 161 -23.35 27.98 -21.30
CA GLN A 161 -22.20 27.85 -22.21
C GLN A 161 -20.99 27.19 -21.52
N ILE A 162 -20.78 27.48 -20.23
CA ILE A 162 -19.71 26.86 -19.44
C ILE A 162 -19.95 25.36 -19.29
N ILE A 163 -21.18 24.94 -18.97
CA ILE A 163 -21.51 23.52 -18.82
C ILE A 163 -21.44 22.79 -20.17
N GLU A 164 -21.85 23.44 -21.27
CA GLU A 164 -21.75 22.88 -22.62
C GLU A 164 -20.30 22.53 -22.99
N ARG A 165 -19.33 23.37 -22.60
CA ARG A 165 -17.90 23.11 -22.83
C ARG A 165 -17.40 21.81 -22.22
N CYS A 166 -18.05 21.29 -21.17
CA CYS A 166 -17.70 19.98 -20.62
C CYS A 166 -17.77 18.86 -21.67
N PHE A 167 -18.65 18.98 -22.66
CA PHE A 167 -18.84 17.97 -23.70
C PHE A 167 -17.92 18.18 -24.91
N GLU A 168 -17.31 19.36 -25.04
CA GLU A 168 -16.54 19.77 -26.23
C GLU A 168 -15.04 19.94 -25.94
N ASP A 169 -14.63 20.11 -24.69
CA ASP A 169 -13.23 20.36 -24.35
C ASP A 169 -12.34 19.14 -24.62
N SER A 170 -11.16 19.40 -25.19
CA SER A 170 -10.16 18.36 -25.48
C SER A 170 -9.38 17.91 -24.25
N SER A 171 -9.34 18.73 -23.19
CA SER A 171 -8.62 18.43 -21.95
C SER A 171 -9.50 17.73 -20.93
N THR A 172 -9.13 16.50 -20.57
CA THR A 172 -9.83 15.74 -19.52
C THR A 172 -9.80 16.45 -18.17
N TYR A 173 -8.75 17.20 -17.85
CA TYR A 173 -8.66 18.00 -16.62
C TYR A 173 -9.74 19.09 -16.57
N VAL A 174 -10.01 19.75 -17.70
CA VAL A 174 -11.05 20.79 -17.80
C VAL A 174 -12.44 20.15 -17.72
N VAL A 175 -12.66 19.03 -18.42
CA VAL A 175 -13.91 18.25 -18.31
C VAL A 175 -14.20 17.85 -16.87
N THR A 176 -13.21 17.34 -16.14
CA THR A 176 -13.35 16.99 -14.72
C THR A 176 -13.64 18.23 -13.86
N ALA A 177 -12.98 19.37 -14.10
CA ALA A 177 -13.24 20.60 -13.36
C ALA A 177 -14.67 21.15 -13.60
N ILE A 178 -15.15 21.14 -14.86
CA ILE A 178 -16.52 21.59 -15.17
C ILE A 178 -17.55 20.62 -14.58
N SER A 179 -17.24 19.31 -14.55
CA SER A 179 -18.06 18.31 -13.88
C SER A 179 -18.19 18.60 -12.37
N LYS A 180 -17.10 19.02 -11.71
CA LYS A 180 -17.11 19.42 -10.30
C LYS A 180 -17.92 20.70 -10.08
N LEU A 181 -17.80 21.68 -10.98
CA LEU A 181 -18.64 22.89 -10.96
C LEU A 181 -20.14 22.53 -11.02
N LEU A 182 -20.53 21.64 -11.95
CA LEU A 182 -21.92 21.17 -12.03
C LEU A 182 -22.35 20.43 -10.76
N LEU A 183 -21.50 19.56 -10.23
CA LEU A 183 -21.75 18.87 -8.96
C LEU A 183 -21.93 19.87 -7.81
N SER A 184 -21.09 20.90 -7.71
CA SER A 184 -21.19 21.95 -6.69
C SER A 184 -22.53 22.70 -6.79
N ILE A 185 -22.96 23.04 -8.01
CA ILE A 185 -24.28 23.65 -8.24
C ILE A 185 -25.41 22.73 -7.77
N ILE A 186 -25.38 21.44 -8.12
CA ILE A 186 -26.42 20.47 -7.76
C ILE A 186 -26.44 20.22 -6.24
N LYS A 187 -25.26 20.02 -5.64
CA LYS A 187 -25.10 19.77 -4.20
C LYS A 187 -25.73 20.88 -3.37
N ASN A 188 -25.49 22.13 -3.73
CA ASN A 188 -26.01 23.30 -3.01
C ASN A 188 -27.45 23.68 -3.41
N SER A 189 -28.04 23.00 -4.41
CA SER A 189 -29.44 23.19 -4.78
C SER A 189 -30.36 22.37 -3.87
N SER A 190 -31.11 23.02 -2.99
CA SER A 190 -32.13 22.37 -2.14
C SER A 190 -33.28 21.84 -3.02
N MET A 191 -33.19 20.59 -3.48
CA MET A 191 -34.21 19.98 -4.34
C MET A 191 -35.35 19.28 -3.55
N SER A 192 -35.27 19.28 -2.22
CA SER A 192 -36.27 18.68 -1.33
C SER A 192 -37.49 19.59 -1.13
N SER A 193 -38.67 19.00 -1.33
CA SER A 193 -39.98 19.65 -1.32
C SER A 193 -40.45 20.04 0.09
N SER A 194 -39.99 21.16 0.63
CA SER A 194 -40.66 21.85 1.74
C SER A 194 -40.40 23.35 1.69
N GLU A 195 -41.36 24.09 1.13
CA GLU A 195 -41.77 25.50 1.33
C GLU A 195 -40.80 26.64 1.76
N GLU A 196 -39.48 26.49 1.73
CA GLU A 196 -38.56 27.58 2.09
C GLU A 196 -37.79 28.09 0.86
N ILE A 197 -38.00 29.38 0.55
CA ILE A 197 -37.25 30.30 -0.34
C ILE A 197 -36.36 29.60 -1.39
N SER A 198 -36.75 29.69 -2.67
CA SER A 198 -35.93 29.23 -3.80
C SER A 198 -34.52 29.83 -3.73
N SER A 199 -33.52 28.99 -3.46
CA SER A 199 -32.12 29.39 -3.46
C SER A 199 -31.68 29.78 -4.87
N SER A 200 -30.71 30.67 -4.94
CA SER A 200 -30.02 31.13 -6.15
C SER A 200 -29.35 29.96 -6.85
N HIS A 201 -28.84 28.99 -6.10
CA HIS A 201 -28.34 27.72 -6.63
C HIS A 201 -29.40 26.93 -7.39
N LEU A 202 -30.60 26.79 -6.83
CA LEU A 202 -31.71 26.10 -7.51
C LEU A 202 -32.12 26.85 -8.79
N GLN A 203 -32.20 28.19 -8.73
CA GLN A 203 -32.52 29.01 -9.92
C GLN A 203 -31.45 28.87 -11.01
N LEU A 204 -30.18 28.87 -10.62
CA LEU A 204 -29.04 28.63 -11.50
C LEU A 204 -29.13 27.25 -12.16
N LEU A 205 -29.40 26.20 -11.37
CA LEU A 205 -29.56 24.84 -11.88
C LEU A 205 -30.72 24.73 -12.87
N GLU A 206 -31.90 25.26 -12.53
CA GLU A 206 -33.06 25.26 -13.43
C GLU A 206 -32.79 26.04 -14.73
N HIS A 207 -32.07 27.16 -14.65
CA HIS A 207 -31.66 27.91 -15.82
C HIS A 207 -30.74 27.09 -16.72
N ILE A 208 -29.73 26.42 -16.17
CA ILE A 208 -28.82 25.55 -16.94
C ILE A 208 -29.61 24.40 -17.59
N ILE A 209 -30.48 23.73 -16.83
CA ILE A 209 -31.32 22.62 -17.32
C ILE A 209 -32.18 23.08 -18.49
N ALA A 210 -32.85 24.24 -18.36
CA ALA A 210 -33.75 24.77 -19.38
C ALA A 210 -33.00 25.27 -20.62
N SER A 211 -31.92 26.05 -20.44
CA SER A 211 -31.17 26.66 -21.53
C SER A 211 -30.45 25.64 -22.40
N LEU A 212 -29.85 24.61 -21.80
CA LEU A 212 -29.15 23.55 -22.55
C LEU A 212 -30.04 22.37 -22.94
N ASN A 213 -31.26 22.29 -22.40
CA ASN A 213 -32.01 21.03 -22.37
C ASN A 213 -31.12 19.89 -21.82
N LEU A 214 -30.43 20.16 -20.70
CA LEU A 214 -29.27 19.41 -20.22
C LEU A 214 -29.52 17.90 -20.14
N PHE A 215 -30.68 17.47 -19.64
CA PHE A 215 -31.00 16.05 -19.54
C PHE A 215 -31.11 15.36 -20.90
N THR A 216 -31.62 16.05 -21.91
CA THR A 216 -31.69 15.51 -23.27
C THR A 216 -30.30 15.41 -23.88
N LEU A 217 -29.51 16.48 -23.76
CA LEU A 217 -28.12 16.52 -24.22
C LEU A 217 -27.30 15.38 -23.60
N MET A 218 -27.33 15.22 -22.27
CA MET A 218 -26.60 14.14 -21.59
C MET A 218 -27.03 12.74 -22.05
N ARG A 219 -28.35 12.51 -22.25
CA ARG A 219 -28.83 11.21 -22.75
C ARG A 219 -28.38 10.94 -24.18
N GLU A 220 -28.37 11.96 -25.04
CA GLU A 220 -27.86 11.86 -26.41
C GLU A 220 -26.37 11.51 -26.38
N MET A 221 -25.58 12.20 -25.55
CA MET A 221 -24.14 11.94 -25.42
C MET A 221 -23.82 10.54 -24.86
N LEU A 222 -24.64 10.03 -23.93
CA LEU A 222 -24.48 8.69 -23.35
C LEU A 222 -24.88 7.59 -24.33
N TYR A 223 -26.05 7.71 -24.97
CA TYR A 223 -26.74 6.57 -25.59
C TYR A 223 -26.86 6.63 -27.11
N ASP A 224 -26.60 7.76 -27.77
CA ASP A 224 -26.58 7.80 -29.23
C ASP A 224 -25.31 7.13 -29.76
N THR A 225 -25.50 6.17 -30.65
CA THR A 225 -24.41 5.41 -31.29
C THR A 225 -23.61 6.26 -32.27
N ARG A 226 -24.15 7.39 -32.74
CA ARG A 226 -23.50 8.32 -33.68
C ARG A 226 -22.53 9.29 -33.02
N VAL A 227 -22.61 9.45 -31.70
CA VAL A 227 -21.78 10.38 -30.95
C VAL A 227 -20.33 9.87 -30.89
N ILE A 228 -19.37 10.79 -31.02
CA ILE A 228 -17.93 10.53 -30.95
C ILE A 228 -17.59 10.02 -29.55
N SER A 229 -16.69 9.02 -29.48
CA SER A 229 -16.32 8.37 -28.21
C SER A 229 -15.90 9.35 -27.11
N ASN A 230 -15.27 10.49 -27.45
CA ASN A 230 -14.81 11.48 -26.47
C ASN A 230 -15.98 12.17 -25.76
N HIS A 231 -17.05 12.54 -26.47
CA HIS A 231 -18.21 13.18 -25.85
C HIS A 231 -18.97 12.20 -24.94
N ARG A 232 -19.05 10.92 -25.35
CA ARG A 232 -19.62 9.87 -24.48
C ARG A 232 -18.80 9.70 -23.21
N MET A 233 -17.46 9.72 -23.31
CA MET A 233 -16.58 9.65 -22.14
C MET A 233 -16.73 10.88 -21.22
N ALA A 234 -16.88 12.08 -21.77
CA ALA A 234 -17.16 13.28 -20.98
C ALA A 234 -18.50 13.17 -20.22
N ALA A 235 -19.55 12.70 -20.89
CA ALA A 235 -20.85 12.48 -20.25
C ALA A 235 -20.78 11.40 -19.16
N LEU A 236 -20.02 10.33 -19.39
CA LEU A 236 -19.77 9.27 -18.39
C LEU A 236 -18.97 9.79 -17.19
N GLU A 237 -18.00 10.69 -17.41
CA GLU A 237 -17.23 11.33 -16.32
C GLU A 237 -18.15 12.15 -15.42
N ILE A 238 -19.05 12.97 -16.00
CA ILE A 238 -20.06 13.71 -15.23
C ILE A 238 -20.91 12.73 -14.42
N VAL A 239 -21.50 11.72 -15.07
CA VAL A 239 -22.41 10.77 -14.39
C VAL A 239 -21.69 9.98 -13.30
N TRP A 240 -20.44 9.59 -13.52
CA TRP A 240 -19.62 8.92 -12.50
C TRP A 240 -19.32 9.81 -11.31
N MET A 241 -18.95 11.08 -11.55
CA MET A 241 -18.71 12.04 -10.49
C MET A 241 -19.97 12.30 -9.66
N LEU A 242 -21.13 12.42 -10.33
CA LEU A 242 -22.43 12.54 -9.67
C LEU A 242 -22.78 11.28 -8.87
N ALA A 243 -22.62 10.09 -9.45
CA ALA A 243 -22.91 8.83 -8.75
C ALA A 243 -22.00 8.57 -7.54
N SER A 244 -20.78 9.12 -7.55
CA SER A 244 -19.78 8.92 -6.50
C SER A 244 -19.80 10.02 -5.41
N SER A 245 -20.62 11.06 -5.55
CA SER A 245 -20.54 12.25 -4.69
C SER A 245 -21.09 12.06 -3.28
N GLN A 246 -21.88 11.01 -3.03
CA GLN A 246 -22.59 10.76 -1.76
C GLN A 246 -23.57 11.89 -1.35
N GLU A 247 -24.12 12.64 -2.32
CA GLU A 247 -25.02 13.77 -2.07
C GLU A 247 -26.48 13.43 -2.44
N ILE A 248 -27.43 13.76 -1.55
CA ILE A 248 -28.86 13.43 -1.74
C ILE A 248 -29.47 14.20 -2.92
N ASN A 249 -29.11 15.47 -3.08
CA ASN A 249 -29.60 16.31 -4.19
C ASN A 249 -29.17 15.76 -5.55
N VAL A 250 -28.04 15.06 -5.61
CA VAL A 250 -27.54 14.43 -6.83
C VAL A 250 -28.36 13.21 -7.21
N ILE A 251 -28.82 12.40 -6.25
CA ILE A 251 -29.75 11.29 -6.51
C ILE A 251 -31.02 11.83 -7.18
N GLU A 252 -31.56 12.93 -6.65
CA GLU A 252 -32.76 13.56 -7.22
C GLU A 252 -32.53 14.04 -8.65
N PHE A 253 -31.39 14.68 -8.90
CA PHE A 253 -31.00 15.14 -10.23
C PHE A 253 -30.88 13.97 -11.23
N LEU A 254 -30.17 12.90 -10.85
CA LEU A 254 -30.00 11.70 -11.69
C LEU A 254 -31.36 11.04 -12.00
N ARG A 255 -32.26 10.99 -11.00
CA ARG A 255 -33.61 10.45 -11.12
C ARG A 255 -34.47 11.29 -12.06
N ARG A 256 -34.53 12.61 -11.85
CA ARG A 256 -35.27 13.56 -12.69
C ARG A 256 -34.80 13.51 -14.15
N GLY A 257 -33.49 13.36 -14.35
CA GLY A 257 -32.89 13.26 -15.68
C GLY A 257 -33.04 11.90 -16.36
N LYS A 258 -33.43 10.84 -15.62
CA LYS A 258 -33.47 9.45 -16.10
C LYS A 258 -32.15 9.02 -16.76
N LEU A 259 -31.02 9.48 -16.20
CA LEU A 259 -29.70 9.38 -16.84
C LEU A 259 -29.06 7.99 -16.78
N LEU A 260 -29.56 7.10 -15.92
CA LEU A 260 -29.01 5.77 -15.64
C LEU A 260 -29.92 4.62 -16.07
N MET A 261 -31.10 4.96 -16.61
CA MET A 261 -32.16 4.04 -17.00
C MET A 261 -31.77 3.02 -18.08
N ARG A 262 -30.73 3.32 -18.86
CA ARG A 262 -30.21 2.45 -19.91
C ARG A 262 -28.75 2.06 -19.65
N LEU A 263 -28.34 1.99 -18.38
CA LEU A 263 -26.97 1.61 -18.00
C LEU A 263 -26.58 0.24 -18.57
N ASP A 264 -27.54 -0.67 -18.71
CA ASP A 264 -27.38 -1.94 -19.42
C ASP A 264 -26.78 -1.75 -20.82
N THR A 265 -27.22 -0.74 -21.58
CA THR A 265 -26.71 -0.50 -22.94
C THR A 265 -25.24 -0.08 -22.96
N LEU A 266 -24.79 0.66 -21.95
CA LEU A 266 -23.40 1.08 -21.78
C LEU A 266 -22.52 -0.10 -21.34
N LEU A 267 -23.06 -1.01 -20.53
CA LEU A 267 -22.39 -2.26 -20.14
C LEU A 267 -22.24 -3.23 -21.33
N HIS A 268 -23.05 -3.07 -22.37
CA HIS A 268 -22.95 -3.80 -23.63
C HIS A 268 -22.13 -3.08 -24.71
N ASP A 269 -21.54 -1.92 -24.40
CA ASP A 269 -20.82 -1.11 -25.39
C ASP A 269 -19.60 -1.86 -25.96
N PRO A 270 -19.30 -1.76 -27.26
CA PRO A 270 -18.10 -2.36 -27.83
C PRO A 270 -16.80 -1.80 -27.22
N ASN A 271 -16.80 -0.56 -26.73
CA ASN A 271 -15.63 0.06 -26.11
C ASN A 271 -15.46 -0.42 -24.66
N ARG A 272 -14.33 -1.09 -24.39
CA ARG A 272 -13.95 -1.56 -23.05
C ARG A 272 -13.92 -0.45 -22.00
N ILE A 273 -13.49 0.76 -22.37
CA ILE A 273 -13.38 1.90 -21.46
C ILE A 273 -14.79 2.36 -21.03
N VAL A 274 -15.72 2.43 -21.97
CA VAL A 274 -17.14 2.77 -21.70
C VAL A 274 -17.75 1.73 -20.75
N LYS A 275 -17.55 0.44 -21.02
CA LYS A 275 -18.04 -0.64 -20.15
C LYS A 275 -17.47 -0.56 -18.73
N SER A 276 -16.15 -0.32 -18.60
CA SER A 276 -15.50 -0.16 -17.30
C SER A 276 -16.09 1.00 -16.52
N ARG A 277 -16.22 2.17 -17.15
CA ARG A 277 -16.76 3.36 -16.50
C ARG A 277 -18.24 3.20 -16.13
N ALA A 278 -19.03 2.54 -16.97
CA ALA A 278 -20.42 2.18 -16.66
C ALA A 278 -20.52 1.24 -15.44
N ASN A 279 -19.58 0.31 -15.29
CA ASN A 279 -19.52 -0.56 -14.11
C ASN A 279 -19.04 0.17 -12.85
N GLU A 280 -18.11 1.12 -12.98
CA GLU A 280 -17.70 2.00 -11.87
C GLU A 280 -18.89 2.84 -11.38
N ILE A 281 -19.69 3.39 -12.31
CA ILE A 281 -20.97 4.05 -11.98
C ILE A 281 -21.89 3.09 -11.23
N LEU A 282 -22.13 1.89 -11.76
CA LEU A 282 -22.98 0.90 -11.09
C LEU A 282 -22.46 0.58 -9.68
N SER A 283 -21.16 0.36 -9.53
CA SER A 283 -20.52 0.06 -8.25
C SER A 283 -20.73 1.18 -7.24
N ALA A 284 -20.54 2.45 -7.64
CA ALA A 284 -20.74 3.60 -6.78
C ALA A 284 -22.21 3.70 -6.31
N LEU A 285 -23.18 3.46 -7.20
CA LEU A 285 -24.59 3.44 -6.83
C LEU A 285 -24.90 2.36 -5.80
N LEU A 286 -24.35 1.16 -6.00
CA LEU A 286 -24.57 0.02 -5.11
C LEU A 286 -23.94 0.21 -3.74
N GLU A 287 -22.88 1.02 -3.62
CA GLU A 287 -22.15 1.28 -2.38
C GLU A 287 -22.91 2.15 -1.38
N TRP A 288 -23.71 3.13 -1.82
CA TRP A 288 -24.31 4.07 -0.87
C TRP A 288 -25.76 4.49 -1.17
N VAL A 289 -26.24 4.43 -2.41
CA VAL A 289 -27.60 4.90 -2.77
C VAL A 289 -28.67 4.02 -2.12
N LEU A 290 -29.62 4.62 -1.39
CA LEU A 290 -30.62 3.86 -0.61
C LEU A 290 -31.53 2.96 -1.47
N ASP A 291 -32.00 3.47 -2.61
CA ASP A 291 -32.78 2.73 -3.60
C ASP A 291 -32.13 2.84 -4.98
N PRO A 292 -31.13 1.98 -5.30
CA PRO A 292 -30.47 2.00 -6.60
C PRO A 292 -31.44 1.71 -7.75
N LEU A 293 -32.48 0.91 -7.51
CA LEU A 293 -33.43 0.52 -8.55
C LEU A 293 -34.21 1.73 -9.08
N ALA A 294 -34.53 2.70 -8.23
CA ALA A 294 -35.20 3.93 -8.62
C ALA A 294 -34.42 4.78 -9.65
N LEU A 295 -33.10 4.55 -9.81
CA LEU A 295 -32.27 5.19 -10.83
C LEU A 295 -32.10 4.33 -12.09
N LEU A 296 -32.30 3.02 -11.96
CA LEU A 296 -32.07 2.04 -13.02
C LEU A 296 -33.35 1.64 -13.78
N LYS A 297 -34.52 1.81 -13.17
CA LYS A 297 -35.82 1.42 -13.75
C LYS A 297 -36.92 2.47 -13.51
N ASP A 298 -37.82 2.60 -14.49
CA ASP A 298 -39.01 3.45 -14.40
C ASP A 298 -40.03 2.69 -13.57
N SER A 299 -40.33 3.20 -12.38
CA SER A 299 -41.29 2.56 -11.50
C SER A 299 -41.93 3.61 -10.60
N ASP A 300 -43.23 3.83 -10.83
CA ASP A 300 -44.09 4.63 -9.95
C ASP A 300 -44.47 3.89 -8.64
N ASP A 301 -44.06 2.62 -8.50
CA ASP A 301 -44.56 1.67 -7.49
C ASP A 301 -43.87 1.71 -6.12
N PHE A 302 -42.82 2.52 -5.92
CA PHE A 302 -41.98 2.44 -4.71
C PHE A 302 -42.29 3.44 -3.59
N ARG A 303 -43.53 3.93 -3.52
CA ARG A 303 -44.03 4.67 -2.34
C ARG A 303 -44.36 3.77 -1.15
N ASN A 304 -44.13 2.46 -1.24
CA ASN A 304 -44.33 1.51 -0.14
C ASN A 304 -42.99 1.22 0.57
N PRO A 305 -42.78 1.76 1.79
CA PRO A 305 -41.57 1.54 2.59
C PRO A 305 -41.43 0.11 3.15
N SER A 306 -42.34 -0.80 2.80
CA SER A 306 -42.35 -2.21 3.18
C SER A 306 -41.64 -3.15 2.18
N ASN A 307 -41.17 -2.64 1.03
CA ASN A 307 -40.49 -3.45 0.02
C ASN A 307 -38.98 -3.52 0.29
N ASN A 308 -38.38 -4.70 0.17
CA ASN A 308 -36.93 -4.85 0.26
C ASN A 308 -36.26 -4.31 -1.02
N HIS A 309 -36.00 -2.99 -1.05
CA HIS A 309 -35.42 -2.28 -2.19
C HIS A 309 -34.07 -2.88 -2.62
N TYR A 310 -33.27 -3.44 -1.69
CA TYR A 310 -32.00 -4.08 -2.01
C TYR A 310 -32.19 -5.38 -2.79
N ASN A 311 -33.10 -6.26 -2.37
CA ASN A 311 -33.39 -7.50 -3.10
C ASN A 311 -33.97 -7.22 -4.49
N ASN A 312 -34.82 -6.21 -4.60
CA ASN A 312 -35.37 -5.81 -5.89
C ASN A 312 -34.29 -5.29 -6.84
N ALA A 313 -33.36 -4.45 -6.34
CA ALA A 313 -32.20 -3.99 -7.10
C ALA A 313 -31.27 -5.16 -7.48
N PHE A 314 -30.98 -6.06 -6.53
CA PHE A 314 -30.15 -7.25 -6.75
C PHE A 314 -30.73 -8.13 -7.85
N ASN A 315 -32.01 -8.47 -7.77
CA ASN A 315 -32.70 -9.30 -8.76
C ASN A 315 -32.75 -8.60 -10.12
N PHE A 316 -33.05 -7.31 -10.17
CA PHE A 316 -33.01 -6.56 -11.42
C PHE A 316 -31.64 -6.64 -12.09
N ILE A 317 -30.55 -6.38 -11.36
CA ILE A 317 -29.19 -6.42 -11.92
C ILE A 317 -28.82 -7.85 -12.33
N LEU A 318 -29.17 -8.86 -11.52
CA LEU A 318 -28.90 -10.26 -11.85
C LEU A 318 -29.59 -10.68 -13.16
N TYR A 319 -30.90 -10.48 -13.27
CA TYR A 319 -31.68 -10.97 -14.40
C TYR A 319 -31.55 -10.09 -15.64
N GLU A 320 -31.62 -8.76 -15.50
CA GLU A 320 -31.65 -7.83 -16.64
C GLU A 320 -30.25 -7.40 -17.11
N ILE A 321 -29.23 -7.48 -16.26
CA ILE A 321 -27.86 -7.07 -16.60
C ILE A 321 -26.93 -8.29 -16.71
N VAL A 322 -26.70 -9.05 -15.64
CA VAL A 322 -25.72 -10.16 -15.62
C VAL A 322 -26.11 -11.24 -16.63
N PHE A 323 -27.34 -11.74 -16.59
CA PHE A 323 -27.78 -12.77 -17.53
C PHE A 323 -27.94 -12.24 -18.96
N SER A 324 -28.30 -10.97 -19.13
CA SER A 324 -28.30 -10.32 -20.45
C SER A 324 -26.91 -10.30 -21.08
N LEU A 325 -25.87 -9.95 -20.32
CA LEU A 325 -24.47 -10.00 -20.76
C LEU A 325 -24.05 -11.43 -21.15
N LEU A 326 -24.34 -12.42 -20.30
CA LEU A 326 -24.04 -13.83 -20.58
C LEU A 326 -24.80 -14.36 -21.81
N SER A 327 -26.03 -13.89 -22.03
CA SER A 327 -26.84 -14.31 -23.19
C SER A 327 -26.31 -13.78 -24.53
N LYS A 328 -25.56 -12.67 -24.53
CA LYS A 328 -24.98 -12.06 -25.74
C LYS A 328 -23.55 -12.52 -26.06
N VAL A 329 -23.06 -13.54 -25.34
CA VAL A 329 -21.80 -14.19 -25.66
C VAL A 329 -21.84 -14.75 -27.09
N THR A 330 -20.77 -14.51 -27.82
CA THR A 330 -20.54 -15.06 -29.17
C THR A 330 -19.32 -15.96 -29.15
N ASP A 331 -19.18 -16.86 -30.11
CA ASP A 331 -18.14 -17.91 -30.14
C ASP A 331 -16.69 -17.41 -30.03
N ASN A 332 -16.44 -16.10 -30.22
CA ASN A 332 -15.11 -15.49 -30.17
C ASN A 332 -14.95 -14.37 -29.14
N ASN A 333 -15.99 -14.02 -28.37
CA ASN A 333 -15.96 -12.85 -27.49
C ASN A 333 -16.18 -13.20 -26.01
N LEU A 334 -15.07 -13.34 -25.28
CA LEU A 334 -15.07 -13.52 -23.82
C LEU A 334 -15.41 -12.21 -23.06
N GLU A 335 -15.33 -11.05 -23.70
CA GLU A 335 -15.46 -9.77 -22.98
C GLU A 335 -16.78 -9.63 -22.25
N MET A 336 -17.88 -10.17 -22.78
CA MET A 336 -19.19 -10.13 -22.11
C MET A 336 -19.23 -11.02 -20.87
N VAL A 337 -18.50 -12.14 -20.87
CA VAL A 337 -18.34 -12.99 -19.67
C VAL A 337 -17.52 -12.25 -18.62
N VAL A 338 -16.38 -11.66 -19.00
CA VAL A 338 -15.56 -10.87 -18.06
C VAL A 338 -16.34 -9.68 -17.51
N MET A 339 -17.12 -8.99 -18.36
CA MET A 339 -17.97 -7.89 -17.92
C MET A 339 -19.05 -8.38 -16.93
N SER A 340 -19.65 -9.56 -17.17
CA SER A 340 -20.59 -10.15 -16.21
C SER A 340 -19.94 -10.42 -14.85
N VAL A 341 -18.68 -10.89 -14.83
CA VAL A 341 -17.90 -11.12 -13.59
C VAL A 341 -17.60 -9.79 -12.87
N ASN A 342 -17.28 -8.73 -13.61
CA ASN A 342 -17.07 -7.40 -13.05
C ASN A 342 -18.36 -6.83 -12.42
N VAL A 343 -19.51 -7.02 -13.08
CA VAL A 343 -20.82 -6.63 -12.51
C VAL A 343 -21.13 -7.46 -11.25
N ILE A 344 -20.90 -8.77 -11.26
CA ILE A 344 -21.04 -9.64 -10.08
C ILE A 344 -20.17 -9.13 -8.92
N THR A 345 -18.94 -8.69 -9.22
CA THR A 345 -18.03 -8.11 -8.21
C THR A 345 -18.57 -6.80 -7.64
N SER A 346 -19.14 -5.92 -8.48
CA SER A 346 -19.80 -4.70 -8.03
C SER A 346 -21.05 -4.99 -7.18
N MET A 347 -21.79 -6.07 -7.48
CA MET A 347 -22.94 -6.50 -6.69
C MET A 347 -22.58 -6.92 -5.26
N THR A 348 -21.31 -7.26 -4.98
CA THR A 348 -20.83 -7.53 -3.62
C THR A 348 -21.04 -6.32 -2.70
N ARG A 349 -20.93 -5.09 -3.21
CA ARG A 349 -21.21 -3.86 -2.44
C ARG A 349 -22.64 -3.81 -1.91
N LEU A 350 -23.60 -4.29 -2.71
CA LEU A 350 -25.00 -4.35 -2.29
C LEU A 350 -25.20 -5.40 -1.18
N ALA A 351 -24.56 -6.56 -1.31
CA ALA A 351 -24.57 -7.59 -0.27
C ALA A 351 -23.93 -7.09 1.04
N GLU A 352 -22.81 -6.36 0.96
CA GLU A 352 -22.10 -5.80 2.12
C GLU A 352 -22.99 -4.83 2.90
N ARG A 353 -23.76 -4.00 2.18
CA ARG A 353 -24.69 -3.06 2.81
C ARG A 353 -25.83 -3.75 3.52
N VAL A 354 -26.37 -4.82 2.93
CA VAL A 354 -27.42 -5.61 3.58
C VAL A 354 -26.86 -6.26 4.84
N TYR A 355 -25.65 -6.85 4.75
CA TYR A 355 -24.95 -7.48 5.86
C TYR A 355 -24.70 -6.52 7.03
N ASN A 356 -24.16 -5.33 6.76
CA ASN A 356 -23.75 -4.36 7.79
C ASN A 356 -24.90 -3.57 8.46
N LYS A 357 -26.16 -3.73 8.01
CA LYS A 357 -27.28 -2.90 8.47
C LYS A 357 -27.85 -3.30 9.84
N SER A 358 -27.86 -4.59 10.16
CA SER A 358 -28.26 -5.14 11.47
C SER A 358 -27.98 -6.64 11.56
N ILE A 359 -27.87 -7.18 12.78
CA ILE A 359 -27.65 -8.63 13.03
C ILE A 359 -28.72 -9.51 12.34
N SER A 360 -29.96 -9.02 12.22
CA SER A 360 -31.04 -9.74 11.50
C SER A 360 -30.80 -9.86 9.99
N ASN A 361 -29.99 -8.97 9.40
CA ASN A 361 -29.75 -8.86 7.97
C ASN A 361 -28.42 -9.51 7.54
N GLU A 362 -27.59 -9.96 8.48
CA GLU A 362 -26.37 -10.72 8.22
C GLU A 362 -26.66 -11.95 7.34
N ARG A 363 -27.69 -12.73 7.71
CA ARG A 363 -28.13 -13.91 6.92
C ARG A 363 -28.58 -13.56 5.50
N GLU A 364 -29.18 -12.39 5.33
CA GLU A 364 -29.65 -11.95 4.02
C GLU A 364 -28.46 -11.51 3.14
N GLY A 365 -27.51 -10.75 3.69
CA GLY A 365 -26.26 -10.40 3.02
C GLY A 365 -25.44 -11.63 2.64
N GLU A 366 -25.31 -12.60 3.55
CA GLU A 366 -24.66 -13.89 3.28
C GLU A 366 -25.38 -14.69 2.19
N HIS A 367 -26.71 -14.68 2.17
CA HIS A 367 -27.49 -15.35 1.14
C HIS A 367 -27.23 -14.74 -0.24
N LEU A 368 -27.23 -13.41 -0.36
CA LEU A 368 -26.89 -12.72 -1.60
C LEU A 368 -25.45 -13.03 -2.05
N ALA A 369 -24.49 -12.99 -1.13
CA ALA A 369 -23.09 -13.33 -1.43
C ALA A 369 -22.92 -14.80 -1.86
N SER A 370 -23.70 -15.72 -1.31
CA SER A 370 -23.74 -17.13 -1.70
C SER A 370 -24.27 -17.35 -3.11
N ILE A 371 -25.28 -16.56 -3.54
CA ILE A 371 -25.77 -16.55 -4.93
C ILE A 371 -24.67 -16.10 -5.88
N LEU A 372 -23.98 -14.98 -5.58
CA LEU A 372 -22.88 -14.47 -6.39
C LEU A 372 -21.74 -15.50 -6.50
N THR A 373 -21.35 -16.10 -5.37
CA THR A 373 -20.33 -17.15 -5.33
C THR A 373 -20.72 -18.38 -6.14
N SER A 374 -21.99 -18.81 -6.08
CA SER A 374 -22.51 -19.94 -6.87
C SER A 374 -22.40 -19.68 -8.38
N LEU A 375 -22.68 -18.45 -8.83
CA LEU A 375 -22.52 -18.05 -10.23
C LEU A 375 -21.05 -18.07 -10.68
N LEU A 376 -20.14 -17.58 -9.83
CA LEU A 376 -18.70 -17.62 -10.10
C LEU A 376 -18.16 -19.06 -10.18
N VAL A 377 -18.62 -19.92 -9.27
CA VAL A 377 -18.32 -21.35 -9.25
C VAL A 377 -18.85 -22.06 -10.50
N PHE A 378 -20.08 -21.73 -10.93
CA PHE A 378 -20.63 -22.19 -12.20
C PHE A 378 -19.76 -21.80 -13.40
N LEU A 379 -19.27 -20.56 -13.45
CA LEU A 379 -18.37 -20.11 -14.51
C LEU A 379 -17.04 -20.87 -14.50
N LEU A 380 -16.46 -21.14 -13.33
CA LEU A 380 -15.25 -21.97 -13.21
C LEU A 380 -15.45 -23.40 -13.72
N GLY A 381 -16.69 -23.93 -13.71
CA GLY A 381 -17.02 -25.24 -14.26
C GLY A 381 -16.56 -25.44 -15.72
N PHE A 382 -16.58 -24.37 -16.53
CA PHE A 382 -16.15 -24.40 -17.94
C PHE A 382 -14.62 -24.49 -18.13
N THR A 383 -13.84 -24.46 -17.04
CA THR A 383 -12.38 -24.47 -17.08
C THR A 383 -11.75 -25.87 -16.90
N ARG A 384 -12.53 -26.86 -16.44
CA ARG A 384 -12.07 -28.21 -16.02
C ARG A 384 -11.63 -29.17 -17.15
N GLN A 385 -11.66 -28.75 -18.40
CA GLN A 385 -11.79 -29.66 -19.54
C GLN A 385 -10.46 -30.09 -20.21
N ILE A 386 -9.45 -30.51 -19.46
CA ILE A 386 -8.15 -30.92 -20.03
C ILE A 386 -7.80 -32.41 -19.85
N GLN A 387 -8.50 -33.22 -19.05
CA GLN A 387 -7.91 -34.53 -18.70
C GLN A 387 -8.27 -35.77 -19.52
N LYS A 388 -9.30 -35.81 -20.37
CA LYS A 388 -9.52 -37.00 -21.23
C LYS A 388 -10.13 -36.65 -22.58
N GLN A 389 -9.43 -37.03 -23.64
CA GLN A 389 -9.83 -36.84 -25.04
C GLN A 389 -10.91 -37.83 -25.50
N ASP A 390 -11.36 -38.74 -24.62
CA ASP A 390 -12.33 -39.80 -24.93
C ASP A 390 -13.67 -39.70 -24.17
N ASP A 391 -13.83 -38.79 -23.21
CA ASP A 391 -15.13 -38.55 -22.58
C ASP A 391 -15.85 -37.44 -23.35
N ILE A 392 -16.67 -37.84 -24.33
CA ILE A 392 -17.77 -37.01 -24.82
C ILE A 392 -18.55 -36.60 -23.58
N LEU A 393 -18.51 -35.31 -23.24
CA LEU A 393 -19.37 -34.74 -22.21
C LEU A 393 -20.79 -35.23 -22.45
N ASP A 394 -21.31 -36.06 -21.53
CA ASP A 394 -22.73 -36.10 -21.33
C ASP A 394 -23.10 -34.68 -20.89
N SER A 395 -23.60 -33.89 -21.85
CA SER A 395 -24.00 -32.47 -21.70
C SER A 395 -25.01 -32.21 -20.57
N THR A 396 -25.42 -33.27 -19.89
CA THR A 396 -26.34 -33.35 -18.75
C THR A 396 -25.64 -33.26 -17.39
N SER A 397 -24.34 -33.55 -17.30
CA SER A 397 -23.59 -33.52 -16.03
C SER A 397 -22.88 -32.18 -15.79
N MET A 398 -23.67 -31.12 -15.53
CA MET A 398 -23.09 -29.93 -14.90
C MET A 398 -22.63 -30.30 -13.49
N PRO A 399 -21.36 -30.12 -13.14
CA PRO A 399 -20.98 -30.21 -11.75
C PRO A 399 -21.53 -28.95 -11.08
N LEU A 400 -22.16 -29.13 -9.92
CA LEU A 400 -22.55 -28.11 -8.93
C LEU A 400 -24.03 -27.75 -8.93
N SER A 401 -24.68 -28.16 -7.85
CA SER A 401 -25.98 -27.65 -7.39
C SER A 401 -25.85 -26.15 -7.14
N PHE A 402 -26.70 -25.33 -7.76
CA PHE A 402 -26.83 -23.93 -7.37
C PHE A 402 -27.39 -23.83 -5.95
N ALA A 403 -27.04 -22.76 -5.24
CA ALA A 403 -27.72 -22.41 -4.00
C ALA A 403 -29.22 -22.10 -4.24
N ASP A 404 -29.56 -21.63 -5.44
CA ASP A 404 -30.92 -21.35 -5.90
C ASP A 404 -31.24 -22.14 -7.19
N PRO A 405 -32.17 -23.11 -7.15
CA PRO A 405 -32.54 -23.91 -8.32
C PRO A 405 -33.25 -23.10 -9.41
N ASP A 406 -33.86 -21.97 -9.09
CA ASP A 406 -34.54 -21.12 -10.09
C ASP A 406 -33.53 -20.42 -11.00
N ILE A 407 -32.35 -20.07 -10.46
CA ILE A 407 -31.22 -19.54 -11.25
C ILE A 407 -30.71 -20.59 -12.22
N GLU A 408 -30.52 -21.83 -11.78
CA GLU A 408 -30.06 -22.91 -12.65
C GLU A 408 -31.03 -23.11 -13.82
N ARG A 409 -32.32 -23.17 -13.51
CA ARG A 409 -33.37 -23.32 -14.49
C ARG A 409 -33.37 -22.16 -15.47
N PHE A 410 -33.25 -20.92 -14.98
CA PHE A 410 -33.19 -19.73 -15.83
C PHE A 410 -32.02 -19.78 -16.81
N LEU A 411 -30.82 -20.17 -16.36
CA LEU A 411 -29.64 -20.26 -17.21
C LEU A 411 -29.81 -21.27 -18.36
N ARG A 412 -30.48 -22.40 -18.08
CA ARG A 412 -30.80 -23.44 -19.09
C ARG A 412 -31.92 -23.00 -20.02
N ASP A 413 -33.03 -22.52 -19.48
CA ASP A 413 -34.22 -22.14 -20.26
C ASP A 413 -33.90 -20.98 -21.25
N ASN A 414 -32.90 -20.14 -20.93
CA ASN A 414 -32.45 -19.03 -21.79
C ASN A 414 -31.26 -19.37 -22.70
N GLY A 415 -30.82 -20.63 -22.77
CA GLY A 415 -29.76 -21.07 -23.67
C GLY A 415 -28.36 -20.54 -23.34
N ILE A 416 -28.12 -20.09 -22.11
CA ILE A 416 -26.84 -19.48 -21.69
C ILE A 416 -25.77 -20.55 -21.57
N VAL A 417 -26.13 -21.73 -21.04
CA VAL A 417 -25.20 -22.86 -20.83
C VAL A 417 -24.61 -23.33 -22.16
N GLU A 418 -25.44 -23.43 -23.21
CA GLU A 418 -25.06 -23.86 -24.56
C GLU A 418 -24.10 -22.87 -25.21
N LYS A 419 -24.35 -21.56 -25.05
CA LYS A 419 -23.47 -20.49 -25.56
C LYS A 419 -22.12 -20.45 -24.86
N LEU A 420 -22.10 -20.61 -23.53
CA LEU A 420 -20.84 -20.70 -22.79
C LEU A 420 -20.07 -21.97 -23.18
N SER A 421 -20.78 -23.09 -23.36
CA SER A 421 -20.19 -24.34 -23.84
C SER A 421 -19.56 -24.17 -25.22
N SER A 422 -20.22 -23.50 -26.17
CA SER A 422 -19.66 -23.26 -27.51
C SER A 422 -18.39 -22.41 -27.46
N LEU A 423 -18.38 -21.34 -26.64
CA LEU A 423 -17.23 -20.46 -26.46
C LEU A 423 -15.99 -21.22 -25.96
N PHE A 424 -16.14 -22.04 -24.91
CA PHE A 424 -15.00 -22.74 -24.29
C PHE A 424 -14.61 -24.04 -24.99
N ASN A 425 -15.49 -24.62 -25.82
CA ASN A 425 -15.15 -25.77 -26.67
C ASN A 425 -14.47 -25.38 -28.00
N SER A 426 -14.42 -24.08 -28.34
CA SER A 426 -13.82 -23.60 -29.60
C SER A 426 -12.29 -23.76 -29.65
N THR A 427 -11.78 -24.46 -30.67
CA THR A 427 -10.41 -25.03 -30.66
C THR A 427 -9.25 -24.06 -30.88
N LYS A 428 -9.47 -22.76 -31.14
CA LYS A 428 -8.37 -21.81 -31.40
C LYS A 428 -7.95 -20.93 -30.22
N ARG A 429 -8.85 -20.60 -29.30
CA ARG A 429 -8.59 -19.65 -28.19
C ARG A 429 -9.07 -20.12 -26.81
N ALA A 430 -9.64 -21.33 -26.72
CA ALA A 430 -10.21 -21.86 -25.48
C ALA A 430 -9.27 -21.75 -24.27
N ASN A 431 -7.98 -22.06 -24.40
CA ASN A 431 -7.04 -21.98 -23.27
C ASN A 431 -6.83 -20.53 -22.78
N ALA A 432 -6.62 -19.58 -23.70
CA ALA A 432 -6.48 -18.17 -23.35
C ALA A 432 -7.76 -17.61 -22.70
N HIS A 433 -8.93 -18.04 -23.21
CA HIS A 433 -10.21 -17.67 -22.62
C HIS A 433 -10.38 -18.21 -21.19
N ARG A 434 -10.05 -19.49 -20.96
CA ARG A 434 -10.09 -20.11 -19.64
C ARG A 434 -9.17 -19.38 -18.66
N LYS A 435 -7.92 -19.08 -19.05
CA LYS A 435 -6.97 -18.33 -18.21
C LYS A 435 -7.53 -16.96 -17.77
N THR A 436 -8.08 -16.20 -18.72
CA THR A 436 -8.66 -14.88 -18.45
C THR A 436 -9.89 -14.98 -17.54
N LEU A 437 -10.74 -15.99 -17.76
CA LEU A 437 -11.90 -16.26 -16.90
C LEU A 437 -11.46 -16.61 -15.48
N ILE A 438 -10.53 -17.56 -15.32
CA ILE A 438 -10.02 -18.00 -14.01
C ILE A 438 -9.52 -16.79 -13.23
N LEU A 439 -8.68 -15.95 -13.84
CA LEU A 439 -8.12 -14.77 -13.18
C LEU A 439 -9.23 -13.80 -12.73
N SER A 440 -10.18 -13.49 -13.62
CA SER A 440 -11.29 -12.58 -13.30
C SER A 440 -12.16 -13.12 -12.17
N VAL A 441 -12.46 -14.42 -12.20
CA VAL A 441 -13.30 -15.08 -11.19
C VAL A 441 -12.58 -15.22 -9.85
N PHE A 442 -11.28 -15.53 -9.82
CA PHE A 442 -10.51 -15.58 -8.58
C PHE A 442 -10.47 -14.23 -7.88
N HIS A 443 -10.29 -13.12 -8.61
CA HIS A 443 -10.38 -11.78 -8.03
C HIS A 443 -11.78 -11.47 -7.49
N ALA A 444 -12.84 -11.86 -8.21
CA ALA A 444 -14.21 -11.69 -7.74
C ALA A 444 -14.50 -12.51 -6.47
N ILE A 445 -14.06 -13.78 -6.42
CA ILE A 445 -14.16 -14.64 -5.24
C ILE A 445 -13.38 -14.02 -4.07
N GLN A 446 -12.17 -13.52 -4.31
CA GLN A 446 -11.38 -12.86 -3.27
C GLN A 446 -12.15 -11.67 -2.67
N SER A 447 -12.73 -10.82 -3.53
CA SER A 447 -13.54 -9.66 -3.08
C SER A 447 -14.74 -10.07 -2.22
N ILE A 448 -15.37 -11.22 -2.50
CA ILE A 448 -16.49 -11.73 -1.71
C ILE A 448 -16.00 -12.40 -0.42
N ALA A 449 -14.96 -13.24 -0.50
CA ALA A 449 -14.49 -14.05 0.61
C ALA A 449 -13.90 -13.25 1.77
N VAL A 450 -13.42 -12.02 1.52
CA VAL A 450 -12.93 -11.12 2.58
C VAL A 450 -14.04 -10.70 3.54
N ASN A 451 -15.26 -10.50 3.03
CA ASN A 451 -16.36 -9.93 3.81
C ASN A 451 -17.44 -10.94 4.22
N PHE A 452 -17.43 -12.15 3.65
CA PHE A 452 -18.49 -13.14 3.87
C PHE A 452 -17.93 -14.53 4.10
N SER A 453 -18.48 -15.25 5.08
CA SER A 453 -18.23 -16.67 5.23
C SER A 453 -18.98 -17.46 4.15
N GLN A 454 -18.25 -18.04 3.20
CA GLN A 454 -18.84 -18.81 2.10
C GLN A 454 -18.94 -20.30 2.45
N LYS A 455 -19.80 -21.05 1.76
CA LYS A 455 -19.71 -22.52 1.74
C LYS A 455 -18.42 -22.90 1.01
N THR A 456 -17.40 -23.22 1.79
CA THR A 456 -16.00 -23.24 1.33
C THR A 456 -15.56 -24.55 0.70
N GLU A 457 -16.20 -25.68 0.98
CA GLU A 457 -15.67 -27.00 0.60
C GLU A 457 -15.58 -27.22 -0.91
N SER A 458 -16.69 -27.01 -1.63
CA SER A 458 -16.71 -27.18 -3.09
C SER A 458 -15.85 -26.15 -3.80
N LEU A 459 -15.77 -24.94 -3.25
CA LEU A 459 -14.98 -23.84 -3.81
C LEU A 459 -13.47 -24.07 -3.65
N LEU A 460 -13.02 -24.49 -2.46
CA LEU A 460 -11.62 -24.83 -2.19
C LEU A 460 -11.16 -25.96 -3.11
N ASP A 461 -11.97 -27.01 -3.26
CA ASP A 461 -11.65 -28.13 -4.17
C ASP A 461 -11.47 -27.66 -5.62
N ILE A 462 -12.34 -26.77 -6.12
CA ILE A 462 -12.22 -26.21 -7.47
C ILE A 462 -10.94 -25.39 -7.62
N ILE A 463 -10.61 -24.54 -6.64
CA ILE A 463 -9.41 -23.71 -6.69
C ILE A 463 -8.16 -24.62 -6.68
N ILE A 464 -8.13 -25.63 -5.81
CA ILE A 464 -7.05 -26.61 -5.70
C ILE A 464 -6.87 -27.36 -7.03
N ASP A 465 -7.97 -27.84 -7.64
CA ASP A 465 -7.93 -28.51 -8.95
C ASP A 465 -7.30 -27.60 -10.03
N ILE A 466 -7.68 -26.32 -10.05
CA ILE A 466 -7.19 -25.34 -11.03
C ILE A 466 -5.70 -25.06 -10.83
N ILE A 467 -5.26 -24.75 -9.61
CA ILE A 467 -3.83 -24.46 -9.34
C ILE A 467 -2.94 -25.71 -9.42
N SER A 468 -3.52 -26.90 -9.36
CA SER A 468 -2.81 -28.16 -9.58
C SER A 468 -2.68 -28.51 -11.07
N THR A 469 -3.49 -27.88 -11.94
CA THR A 469 -3.51 -28.19 -13.38
C THR A 469 -2.28 -27.58 -14.09
N PRO A 470 -1.44 -28.38 -14.77
CA PRO A 470 -0.21 -27.90 -15.44
C PRO A 470 -0.42 -26.76 -16.44
N ALA A 471 -1.58 -26.71 -17.09
CA ALA A 471 -1.91 -25.66 -18.06
C ALA A 471 -2.10 -24.27 -17.43
N TYR A 472 -2.38 -24.22 -16.12
CA TYR A 472 -2.71 -23.01 -15.39
C TYR A 472 -1.68 -22.66 -14.31
N ASN A 473 -1.06 -23.66 -13.68
CA ASN A 473 -0.08 -23.45 -12.60
C ASN A 473 1.24 -22.82 -13.06
N THR A 474 1.48 -22.78 -14.37
CA THR A 474 2.60 -22.07 -15.01
C THR A 474 2.28 -20.59 -15.28
N ASP A 475 1.02 -20.15 -15.16
CA ASP A 475 0.68 -18.72 -15.24
C ASP A 475 0.74 -18.13 -13.82
N GLU A 476 1.80 -17.35 -13.55
CA GLU A 476 2.04 -16.74 -12.24
C GLU A 476 0.81 -15.97 -11.71
N ARG A 477 0.06 -15.29 -12.60
CA ARG A 477 -1.09 -14.49 -12.21
C ARG A 477 -2.22 -15.36 -11.66
N ILE A 478 -2.47 -16.50 -12.31
CA ILE A 478 -3.47 -17.48 -11.87
C ILE A 478 -3.03 -18.14 -10.57
N LEU A 479 -1.76 -18.56 -10.50
CA LEU A 479 -1.20 -19.17 -9.30
C LEU A 479 -1.30 -18.23 -8.10
N LYS A 480 -0.87 -16.96 -8.26
CA LYS A 480 -0.98 -15.91 -7.25
C LYS A 480 -2.42 -15.66 -6.82
N ALA A 481 -3.34 -15.52 -7.77
CA ALA A 481 -4.75 -15.27 -7.47
C ALA A 481 -5.39 -16.45 -6.71
N GLY A 482 -5.13 -17.70 -7.11
CA GLY A 482 -5.66 -18.88 -6.43
C GLY A 482 -5.07 -19.09 -5.04
N LEU A 483 -3.75 -18.94 -4.91
CA LEU A 483 -3.03 -19.07 -3.63
C LEU A 483 -3.46 -18.02 -2.60
N ASN A 484 -3.74 -16.78 -3.01
CA ASN A 484 -4.19 -15.73 -2.09
C ASN A 484 -5.61 -15.94 -1.56
N VAL A 485 -6.47 -16.63 -2.32
CA VAL A 485 -7.86 -16.92 -1.90
C VAL A 485 -7.91 -18.06 -0.88
N ILE A 486 -7.00 -19.03 -0.96
CA ILE A 486 -7.00 -20.23 -0.12
C ILE A 486 -6.99 -19.92 1.39
N PRO A 487 -6.07 -19.11 1.94
CA PRO A 487 -6.06 -18.82 3.37
C PRO A 487 -7.35 -18.15 3.85
N ILE A 488 -7.91 -17.23 3.06
CA ILE A 488 -9.14 -16.51 3.41
C ILE A 488 -10.29 -17.48 3.61
N LEU A 489 -10.52 -18.35 2.62
CA LEU A 489 -11.58 -19.37 2.67
C LEU A 489 -11.30 -20.42 3.76
N LEU A 490 -10.07 -20.89 3.87
CA LEU A 490 -9.71 -21.91 4.84
C LEU A 490 -9.87 -21.41 6.28
N PHE A 491 -9.39 -20.20 6.59
CA PHE A 491 -9.49 -19.65 7.94
C PHE A 491 -10.95 -19.39 8.33
N SER A 492 -11.77 -18.89 7.39
CA SER A 492 -13.22 -18.75 7.60
C SER A 492 -13.89 -20.09 7.88
N LYS A 493 -13.54 -21.15 7.13
CA LYS A 493 -14.02 -22.51 7.38
C LYS A 493 -13.65 -22.97 8.81
N MET A 494 -12.39 -22.85 9.18
CA MET A 494 -11.87 -23.34 10.45
C MET A 494 -12.48 -22.61 11.66
N ALA A 495 -12.77 -21.31 11.53
CA ALA A 495 -13.45 -20.52 12.55
C ALA A 495 -14.90 -21.00 12.75
N ASN A 496 -15.65 -21.20 11.65
CA ASN A 496 -17.04 -21.66 11.71
C ASN A 496 -17.16 -23.09 12.25
N ASP A 497 -16.24 -23.98 11.88
CA ASP A 497 -16.20 -25.36 12.37
C ASP A 497 -15.84 -25.45 13.86
N HIS A 498 -15.15 -24.45 14.42
CA HIS A 498 -14.84 -24.40 15.85
C HIS A 498 -16.11 -24.18 16.72
N ASP A 499 -17.12 -23.49 16.20
CA ASP A 499 -18.40 -23.28 16.89
C ASP A 499 -19.36 -24.47 16.75
N GLY A 500 -19.14 -25.35 15.76
CA GLY A 500 -19.93 -26.55 15.49
C GLY A 500 -19.46 -27.79 16.27
N ARG A 501 -20.16 -28.16 17.35
CA ARG A 501 -19.77 -29.26 18.26
C ARG A 501 -19.82 -30.71 17.71
N ASN A 502 -19.99 -30.95 16.41
CA ASN A 502 -20.29 -32.30 15.88
C ASN A 502 -19.60 -32.67 14.54
N ILE A 503 -18.42 -32.12 14.22
CA ILE A 503 -17.66 -32.56 13.04
C ILE A 503 -16.59 -33.55 13.50
N GLU A 504 -16.52 -34.74 12.88
CA GLU A 504 -15.44 -35.70 13.12
C GLU A 504 -14.10 -35.08 12.65
N ASP A 505 -13.02 -35.29 13.42
CA ASP A 505 -11.72 -34.64 13.17
C ASP A 505 -11.18 -34.89 11.75
N ASP A 506 -11.45 -36.07 11.16
CA ASP A 506 -11.03 -36.43 9.80
C ASP A 506 -11.69 -35.56 8.70
N ASP A 507 -12.97 -35.20 8.85
CA ASP A 507 -13.66 -34.36 7.86
C ASP A 507 -13.29 -32.88 8.01
N ARG A 508 -12.95 -32.44 9.23
CA ARG A 508 -12.56 -31.06 9.52
C ARG A 508 -11.29 -30.66 8.76
N TYR A 509 -10.27 -31.51 8.80
CA TYR A 509 -8.95 -31.18 8.25
C TYR A 509 -8.73 -31.66 6.81
N ARG A 510 -9.69 -32.36 6.20
CA ARG A 510 -9.59 -32.84 4.80
C ARG A 510 -9.21 -31.76 3.79
N ALA A 511 -9.71 -30.54 3.97
CA ALA A 511 -9.36 -29.41 3.09
C ALA A 511 -7.91 -28.95 3.32
N VAL A 512 -7.45 -28.95 4.58
CA VAL A 512 -6.06 -28.64 4.95
C VAL A 512 -5.12 -29.65 4.29
N ASP A 513 -5.42 -30.95 4.39
CA ASP A 513 -4.62 -32.02 3.79
C ASP A 513 -4.39 -31.79 2.29
N LYS A 514 -5.47 -31.59 1.53
CA LYS A 514 -5.40 -31.34 0.08
C LYS A 514 -4.55 -30.10 -0.24
N ILE A 515 -4.66 -29.03 0.55
CA ILE A 515 -3.86 -27.82 0.36
C ILE A 515 -2.39 -28.12 0.62
N LEU A 516 -2.05 -28.79 1.71
CA LEU A 516 -0.67 -29.15 2.05
C LEU A 516 -0.05 -30.10 1.01
N GLU A 517 -0.80 -31.09 0.55
CA GLU A 517 -0.40 -31.97 -0.55
C GLU A 517 -0.13 -31.18 -1.84
N THR A 518 -1.00 -30.21 -2.16
CA THR A 518 -0.87 -29.35 -3.34
C THR A 518 0.34 -28.44 -3.25
N LEU A 519 0.54 -27.75 -2.12
CA LEU A 519 1.73 -26.92 -1.89
C LEU A 519 3.01 -27.78 -1.96
N ASN A 520 2.99 -28.98 -1.39
CA ASN A 520 4.10 -29.91 -1.47
C ASN A 520 4.39 -30.34 -2.92
N ALA A 521 3.36 -30.66 -3.71
CA ALA A 521 3.50 -31.00 -5.12
C ALA A 521 4.06 -29.83 -5.94
N LEU A 522 3.61 -28.60 -5.68
CA LEU A 522 4.12 -27.39 -6.33
C LEU A 522 5.59 -27.12 -5.97
N MET A 523 6.00 -27.31 -4.72
CA MET A 523 7.41 -27.20 -4.34
C MET A 523 8.27 -28.26 -5.04
N GLN A 524 7.79 -29.50 -5.16
CA GLN A 524 8.56 -30.58 -5.77
C GLN A 524 8.60 -30.51 -7.31
N ASN A 525 7.69 -29.76 -7.93
CA ASN A 525 7.65 -29.60 -9.37
C ASN A 525 8.81 -28.73 -9.89
N GLN A 526 9.63 -29.30 -10.77
CA GLN A 526 10.77 -28.61 -11.38
C GLN A 526 10.34 -27.45 -12.31
N ASN A 527 9.12 -27.49 -12.84
CA ASN A 527 8.57 -26.45 -13.70
C ASN A 527 7.99 -25.26 -12.92
N THR A 528 7.93 -25.33 -11.59
CA THR A 528 7.51 -24.19 -10.78
C THR A 528 8.58 -23.10 -10.88
N GLU A 529 8.21 -21.96 -11.45
CA GLU A 529 9.09 -20.80 -11.59
C GLU A 529 9.48 -20.23 -10.21
N CYS A 530 10.60 -19.51 -10.13
CA CYS A 530 11.11 -18.96 -8.85
C CYS A 530 10.05 -18.12 -8.13
N ARG A 531 9.29 -17.32 -8.88
CA ARG A 531 8.19 -16.52 -8.34
C ARG A 531 7.01 -17.36 -7.84
N GLY A 532 6.72 -18.47 -8.51
CA GLY A 532 5.77 -19.46 -8.01
C GLY A 532 6.22 -20.08 -6.68
N MET A 533 7.52 -20.34 -6.52
CA MET A 533 8.08 -20.85 -5.27
C MET A 533 7.94 -19.84 -4.13
N MET A 534 8.23 -18.55 -4.36
CA MET A 534 8.01 -17.49 -3.37
C MET A 534 6.56 -17.45 -2.88
N LEU A 535 5.60 -17.55 -3.81
CA LEU A 535 4.18 -17.56 -3.48
C LEU A 535 3.79 -18.78 -2.63
N VAL A 536 4.32 -19.96 -2.96
CA VAL A 536 4.08 -21.18 -2.19
C VAL A 536 4.65 -21.07 -0.76
N LEU A 537 5.85 -20.51 -0.62
CA LEU A 537 6.47 -20.27 0.69
C LEU A 537 5.70 -19.22 1.52
N ASP A 538 5.23 -18.13 0.89
CA ASP A 538 4.40 -17.13 1.54
C ASP A 538 3.10 -17.74 2.09
N ILE A 539 2.37 -18.52 1.29
CA ILE A 539 1.17 -19.22 1.76
C ILE A 539 1.48 -20.18 2.89
N LEU A 540 2.56 -20.96 2.79
CA LEU A 540 2.99 -21.85 3.86
C LEU A 540 3.24 -21.06 5.16
N GLY A 541 3.90 -19.90 5.08
CA GLY A 541 4.12 -19.01 6.22
C GLY A 541 2.80 -18.55 6.86
N ARG A 542 1.80 -18.16 6.06
CA ARG A 542 0.46 -17.77 6.56
C ARG A 542 -0.26 -18.94 7.23
N LEU A 543 -0.18 -20.15 6.67
CA LEU A 543 -0.80 -21.35 7.26
C LEU A 543 -0.16 -21.71 8.61
N LEU A 544 1.18 -21.63 8.70
CA LEU A 544 1.91 -21.81 9.95
C LEU A 544 1.61 -20.72 10.97
N GLY A 545 1.31 -19.50 10.50
CA GLY A 545 0.87 -18.36 11.32
C GLY A 545 -0.49 -18.57 12.02
N ASN A 546 -1.34 -19.46 11.51
CA ASN A 546 -2.63 -19.75 12.13
C ASN A 546 -2.47 -20.80 13.24
N GLN A 547 -3.00 -20.53 14.44
CA GLN A 547 -2.82 -21.42 15.60
C GLN A 547 -3.42 -22.82 15.41
N ILE A 548 -4.61 -22.91 14.82
CA ILE A 548 -5.32 -24.20 14.66
C ILE A 548 -4.65 -25.03 13.56
N ILE A 549 -4.39 -24.41 12.42
CA ILE A 549 -3.80 -25.09 11.26
C ILE A 549 -2.33 -25.42 11.53
N GLY A 550 -1.58 -24.50 12.12
CA GLY A 550 -0.20 -24.71 12.54
C GLY A 550 -0.10 -25.92 13.47
N GLY A 551 -0.91 -26.00 14.54
CA GLY A 551 -0.93 -27.17 15.43
C GLY A 551 -1.22 -28.47 14.67
N TYR A 552 -2.24 -28.46 13.82
CA TYR A 552 -2.57 -29.63 13.00
C TYR A 552 -1.42 -30.10 12.10
N ILE A 553 -0.68 -29.19 11.45
CA ILE A 553 0.47 -29.53 10.59
C ILE A 553 1.52 -30.36 11.34
N PHE A 554 1.75 -30.10 12.62
CA PHE A 554 2.71 -30.85 13.43
C PHE A 554 2.16 -32.15 13.98
N ASP A 555 0.88 -32.17 14.36
CA ASP A 555 0.23 -33.37 14.91
C ASP A 555 0.00 -34.45 13.84
N SER A 556 -0.25 -34.04 12.59
CA SER A 556 -0.52 -34.92 11.43
C SER A 556 0.73 -35.42 10.70
N GLY A 557 1.92 -34.96 11.07
CA GLY A 557 3.18 -35.35 10.44
C GLY A 557 3.56 -34.58 9.15
N TYR A 558 2.68 -33.69 8.65
CA TYR A 558 2.99 -32.83 7.51
C TYR A 558 4.19 -31.92 7.76
N GLY A 559 4.42 -31.48 9.00
CA GLY A 559 5.60 -30.68 9.35
C GLY A 559 6.92 -31.32 8.87
N LYS A 560 7.06 -32.64 9.02
CA LYS A 560 8.25 -33.37 8.56
C LYS A 560 8.34 -33.40 7.03
N GLN A 561 7.22 -33.63 6.35
CA GLN A 561 7.16 -33.68 4.89
C GLN A 561 7.51 -32.32 4.27
N LEU A 562 6.93 -31.25 4.80
CA LEU A 562 7.20 -29.87 4.37
C LEU A 562 8.66 -29.49 4.62
N ALA A 563 9.20 -29.84 5.81
CA ALA A 563 10.62 -29.61 6.11
C ALA A 563 11.54 -30.36 5.13
N CYS A 564 11.25 -31.62 4.80
CA CYS A 564 12.01 -32.35 3.76
C CYS A 564 11.96 -31.66 2.39
N SER A 565 10.79 -31.11 2.03
CA SER A 565 10.62 -30.35 0.78
C SER A 565 11.37 -29.03 0.78
N ILE A 566 11.44 -28.33 1.91
CA ILE A 566 12.26 -27.11 2.06
C ILE A 566 13.74 -27.48 1.99
N LYS A 567 14.18 -28.55 2.67
CA LYS A 567 15.58 -29.03 2.63
C LYS A 567 16.06 -29.32 1.22
N SER A 568 15.22 -29.91 0.37
CA SER A 568 15.62 -30.18 -1.02
C SER A 568 15.81 -28.90 -1.85
N LYS A 569 15.35 -27.75 -1.37
CA LYS A 569 15.46 -26.46 -2.06
C LYS A 569 16.72 -25.68 -1.73
N PHE A 570 17.41 -26.00 -0.64
CA PHE A 570 18.75 -25.49 -0.37
C PHE A 570 19.80 -25.93 -1.40
N THR A 571 19.50 -26.94 -2.23
CA THR A 571 20.37 -27.42 -3.30
C THR A 571 19.74 -27.28 -4.69
N ASP A 572 18.71 -26.45 -4.83
CA ASP A 572 18.11 -26.15 -6.13
C ASP A 572 19.15 -25.49 -7.05
N ALA A 573 19.16 -25.84 -8.33
CA ALA A 573 20.12 -25.29 -9.29
C ALA A 573 19.97 -23.77 -9.46
N ARG A 574 18.75 -23.25 -9.24
CA ARG A 574 18.42 -21.82 -9.36
C ARG A 574 18.70 -21.13 -8.04
N TRP A 575 19.57 -20.12 -8.07
CA TRP A 575 19.98 -19.41 -6.86
C TRP A 575 18.83 -18.60 -6.26
N GLU A 576 17.92 -18.09 -7.10
CA GLU A 576 16.74 -17.33 -6.67
C GLU A 576 15.81 -18.17 -5.79
N VAL A 577 15.76 -19.49 -6.02
CA VAL A 577 14.98 -20.42 -5.19
C VAL A 577 15.67 -20.64 -3.85
N ARG A 578 17.00 -20.85 -3.84
CA ARG A 578 17.77 -21.01 -2.61
C ARG A 578 17.67 -19.75 -1.74
N ASP A 579 17.80 -18.60 -2.38
CA ASP A 579 17.64 -17.27 -1.79
C ASP A 579 16.24 -17.09 -1.16
N SER A 580 15.18 -17.35 -1.92
CA SER A 580 13.79 -17.27 -1.43
C SER A 580 13.51 -18.18 -0.22
N VAL A 581 14.15 -19.34 -0.14
CA VAL A 581 14.03 -20.25 1.01
C VAL A 581 14.66 -19.67 2.27
N LEU A 582 15.83 -19.04 2.13
CA LEU A 582 16.52 -18.37 3.23
C LEU A 582 15.74 -17.15 3.72
N GLU A 583 15.21 -16.35 2.80
CA GLU A 583 14.32 -15.23 3.13
C GLU A 583 13.06 -15.70 3.87
N PHE A 584 12.44 -16.80 3.40
CA PHE A 584 11.31 -17.43 4.08
C PHE A 584 11.68 -17.84 5.52
N ILE A 585 12.78 -18.58 5.70
CA ILE A 585 13.23 -19.04 7.02
C ILE A 585 13.49 -17.86 7.96
N GLY A 586 14.27 -16.86 7.53
CA GLY A 586 14.54 -15.67 8.33
C GLY A 586 13.26 -14.89 8.64
N GLY A 587 12.34 -14.84 7.67
CA GLY A 587 11.03 -14.21 7.82
C GLY A 587 10.18 -14.81 8.94
N LEU A 588 10.27 -16.12 9.20
CA LEU A 588 9.53 -16.79 10.28
C LEU A 588 9.92 -16.30 11.69
N PHE A 589 11.10 -15.70 11.86
CA PHE A 589 11.61 -15.21 13.15
C PHE A 589 11.44 -13.70 13.37
N LYS A 590 10.89 -12.96 12.39
CA LYS A 590 10.60 -11.53 12.56
C LYS A 590 9.42 -11.34 13.52
N ASN A 591 9.55 -10.41 14.46
CA ASN A 591 8.53 -10.07 15.46
C ASN A 591 7.39 -9.25 14.82
N GLU A 592 6.55 -9.88 14.02
CA GLU A 592 5.41 -9.24 13.34
C GLU A 592 4.06 -9.80 13.86
N PRO A 593 3.00 -8.97 13.96
CA PRO A 593 1.66 -9.42 14.32
C PRO A 593 1.18 -10.53 13.37
N GLY A 594 0.71 -11.66 13.94
CA GLY A 594 0.15 -12.77 13.15
C GLY A 594 1.13 -13.89 12.78
N LYS A 595 2.43 -13.78 13.13
CA LYS A 595 3.36 -14.92 13.06
C LYS A 595 3.21 -15.79 14.30
N SER A 596 2.98 -17.08 14.08
CA SER A 596 2.79 -18.08 15.14
C SER A 596 4.07 -18.89 15.38
N GLN A 597 4.20 -19.36 16.61
CA GLN A 597 5.26 -20.25 17.11
C GLN A 597 5.50 -21.47 16.20
N TYR A 598 4.49 -21.96 15.49
CA TYR A 598 4.63 -23.14 14.62
C TYR A 598 5.60 -22.95 13.45
N GLY A 599 5.76 -21.72 12.94
CA GLY A 599 6.79 -21.42 11.93
C GLY A 599 8.20 -21.60 12.50
N ILE A 600 8.41 -21.10 13.72
CA ILE A 600 9.67 -21.25 14.46
C ILE A 600 9.89 -22.73 14.81
N GLU A 601 8.86 -23.44 15.26
CA GLU A 601 8.93 -24.87 15.56
C GLU A 601 9.35 -25.68 14.32
N LEU A 602 8.90 -25.31 13.11
CA LEU A 602 9.28 -25.99 11.86
C LEU A 602 10.80 -25.94 11.66
N VAL A 603 11.38 -24.76 11.85
CA VAL A 603 12.81 -24.55 11.68
C VAL A 603 13.57 -25.32 12.75
N CYS A 604 13.23 -25.07 14.02
CA CYS A 604 13.96 -25.61 15.16
C CYS A 604 13.85 -27.13 15.31
N ARG A 605 12.68 -27.72 15.03
CA ARG A 605 12.44 -29.16 15.21
C ARG A 605 13.06 -30.01 14.10
N PHE A 606 13.16 -29.47 12.88
CA PHE A 606 13.67 -30.20 11.71
C PHE A 606 15.06 -29.77 11.25
N ASP A 607 15.82 -29.06 12.09
CA ASP A 607 17.22 -28.69 11.85
C ASP A 607 17.43 -27.79 10.61
N LEU A 608 16.45 -26.95 10.24
CA LEU A 608 16.60 -26.06 9.08
C LEU A 608 17.63 -24.95 9.33
N GLU A 609 17.91 -24.62 10.58
CA GLU A 609 18.96 -23.66 10.94
C GLU A 609 20.37 -24.15 10.59
N LYS A 610 20.60 -25.48 10.58
CA LYS A 610 21.89 -26.05 10.13
C LYS A 610 22.07 -25.97 8.63
N ASP A 611 20.99 -26.21 7.87
CA ASP A 611 20.98 -26.04 6.42
C ASP A 611 21.18 -24.56 6.05
N THR A 612 20.57 -23.66 6.82
CA THR A 612 20.78 -22.20 6.72
C THR A 612 22.24 -21.83 6.99
N LEU A 613 22.85 -22.34 8.06
CA LEU A 613 24.26 -22.11 8.37
C LEU A 613 25.18 -22.62 7.26
N SER A 614 24.89 -23.78 6.67
CA SER A 614 25.69 -24.35 5.58
C SER A 614 25.65 -23.47 4.32
N SER A 615 24.60 -22.68 4.14
CA SER A 615 24.38 -21.83 2.96
C SER A 615 25.21 -20.55 2.94
N ILE A 616 25.91 -20.21 4.03
CA ILE A 616 26.88 -19.10 4.03
C ILE A 616 28.06 -19.36 3.08
N HIS A 617 28.27 -20.61 2.67
CA HIS A 617 29.30 -21.04 1.74
C HIS A 617 28.79 -21.28 0.31
N ASP A 618 27.57 -20.83 0.01
CA ASP A 618 27.00 -20.98 -1.33
C ASP A 618 27.86 -20.26 -2.37
N PRO A 619 28.04 -20.82 -3.59
CA PRO A 619 28.76 -20.15 -4.67
C PRO A 619 28.18 -18.76 -5.01
N GLU A 620 26.88 -18.57 -4.86
CA GLU A 620 26.18 -17.33 -5.21
C GLU A 620 26.09 -16.38 -4.02
N ALA A 621 26.54 -15.14 -4.22
CA ALA A 621 26.65 -14.17 -3.14
C ALA A 621 25.30 -13.77 -2.54
N TYR A 622 24.24 -13.66 -3.35
CA TYR A 622 22.88 -13.38 -2.86
C TYR A 622 22.44 -14.41 -1.82
N VAL A 623 22.68 -15.70 -2.10
CA VAL A 623 22.36 -16.80 -1.19
C VAL A 623 23.19 -16.70 0.10
N ARG A 624 24.50 -16.37 0.01
CA ARG A 624 25.34 -16.16 1.20
C ARG A 624 24.82 -15.02 2.07
N ALA A 625 24.45 -13.89 1.47
CA ALA A 625 23.92 -12.74 2.21
C ALA A 625 22.58 -13.06 2.89
N SER A 626 21.66 -13.71 2.18
CA SER A 626 20.38 -14.13 2.74
C SER A 626 20.54 -15.18 3.85
N ALA A 627 21.55 -16.06 3.76
CA ALA A 627 21.88 -16.99 4.83
C ALA A 627 22.35 -16.25 6.10
N LEU A 628 23.21 -15.24 5.96
CA LEU A 628 23.66 -14.41 7.09
C LEU A 628 22.48 -13.66 7.73
N ASN A 629 21.60 -13.06 6.93
CA ASN A 629 20.41 -12.37 7.41
C ASN A 629 19.42 -13.33 8.09
N ALA A 630 19.24 -14.54 7.56
CA ALA A 630 18.38 -15.56 8.17
C ALA A 630 18.95 -16.03 9.52
N ILE A 631 20.27 -16.27 9.61
CA ILE A 631 20.94 -16.60 10.88
C ILE A 631 20.76 -15.45 11.87
N GLN A 632 20.93 -14.20 11.43
CA GLN A 632 20.72 -13.02 12.27
C GLN A 632 19.30 -13.02 12.85
N ALA A 633 18.27 -13.20 12.01
CA ALA A 633 16.88 -13.28 12.47
C ALA A 633 16.66 -14.41 13.48
N ILE A 634 17.19 -15.60 13.20
CA ILE A 634 17.13 -16.76 14.11
C ILE A 634 17.76 -16.44 15.47
N ILE A 635 18.96 -15.85 15.48
CA ILE A 635 19.65 -15.55 16.74
C ILE A 635 18.97 -14.42 17.49
N CYS A 636 18.46 -13.37 16.84
CA CYS A 636 17.90 -12.24 17.57
C CYS A 636 16.51 -12.60 18.18
N HIS A 637 15.83 -13.65 17.68
CA HIS A 637 14.64 -14.23 18.34
C HIS A 637 15.00 -15.16 19.52
N SER A 638 14.19 -15.16 20.59
CA SER A 638 14.47 -15.90 21.83
C SER A 638 14.48 -17.44 21.65
N GLU A 639 13.43 -18.01 21.04
CA GLU A 639 13.34 -19.45 20.80
C GLU A 639 14.39 -19.98 19.80
N GLY A 640 14.69 -19.17 18.78
CA GLY A 640 15.77 -19.47 17.83
C GLY A 640 17.12 -19.50 18.55
N TRP A 641 17.39 -18.53 19.43
CA TRP A 641 18.59 -18.52 20.25
C TRP A 641 18.70 -19.75 21.18
N GLN A 642 17.62 -20.14 21.85
CA GLN A 642 17.62 -21.36 22.68
C GLN A 642 17.93 -22.61 21.85
N THR A 643 17.48 -22.66 20.61
CA THR A 643 17.80 -23.74 19.68
C THR A 643 19.28 -23.75 19.30
N ILE A 644 19.85 -22.57 19.00
CA ILE A 644 21.30 -22.42 18.74
C ILE A 644 22.14 -22.87 19.93
N LEU A 645 21.73 -22.52 21.16
CA LEU A 645 22.40 -22.95 22.39
C LEU A 645 22.29 -24.46 22.61
N SER A 646 21.08 -25.03 22.54
CA SER A 646 20.85 -26.46 22.79
C SER A 646 21.56 -27.37 21.80
N LYS A 647 21.75 -26.91 20.56
CA LYS A 647 22.47 -27.62 19.50
C LYS A 647 23.96 -27.29 19.42
N ASN A 648 24.48 -26.44 20.32
CA ASN A 648 25.88 -25.97 20.35
C ASN A 648 26.35 -25.37 19.01
N LEU A 649 25.48 -24.59 18.36
CA LEU A 649 25.78 -23.98 17.06
C LEU A 649 26.50 -22.62 17.19
N LYS A 650 26.49 -21.99 18.37
CA LYS A 650 27.10 -20.66 18.57
C LYS A 650 28.60 -20.61 18.24
N GLU A 651 29.37 -21.64 18.64
CA GLU A 651 30.80 -21.72 18.32
C GLU A 651 31.04 -21.97 16.84
N SER A 652 30.16 -22.74 16.20
CA SER A 652 30.21 -23.03 14.76
C SER A 652 29.93 -21.75 13.97
N ILE A 653 28.87 -21.02 14.30
CA ILE A 653 28.56 -19.73 13.68
C ILE A 653 29.77 -18.81 13.79
N ALA A 654 30.27 -18.59 15.01
CA ALA A 654 31.39 -17.68 15.25
C ALA A 654 32.69 -18.08 14.52
N SER A 655 32.94 -19.37 14.27
CA SER A 655 34.15 -19.81 13.56
C SER A 655 34.09 -19.66 12.04
N GLU A 656 32.90 -19.60 11.45
CA GLU A 656 32.73 -19.49 9.99
C GLU A 656 32.79 -18.03 9.50
N LEU A 657 32.38 -17.08 10.34
CA LEU A 657 32.30 -15.64 10.00
C LEU A 657 33.61 -14.99 9.52
N PRO A 658 34.81 -15.30 10.08
CA PRO A 658 36.03 -14.59 9.72
C PRO A 658 36.38 -14.66 8.22
N GLN A 659 36.08 -15.78 7.55
CA GLN A 659 36.39 -15.96 6.13
C GLN A 659 35.56 -15.04 5.23
N LEU A 660 34.33 -14.73 5.64
CA LEU A 660 33.38 -13.91 4.88
C LEU A 660 33.73 -12.41 4.91
N MET A 661 34.62 -11.97 5.81
CA MET A 661 35.11 -10.58 5.80
C MET A 661 35.85 -10.21 4.51
N LYS A 662 36.34 -11.22 3.79
CA LYS A 662 37.04 -11.07 2.51
C LYS A 662 36.17 -11.40 1.31
N ASP A 663 34.86 -11.54 1.50
CA ASP A 663 33.93 -11.78 0.40
C ASP A 663 34.07 -10.69 -0.67
N THR A 664 33.92 -11.06 -1.94
CA THR A 664 34.03 -10.13 -3.06
C THR A 664 32.86 -9.15 -3.09
N GLU A 665 31.68 -9.59 -2.66
CA GLU A 665 30.45 -8.80 -2.77
C GLU A 665 30.17 -7.97 -1.51
N ALA A 666 29.89 -6.68 -1.73
CA ALA A 666 29.69 -5.72 -0.64
C ALA A 666 28.50 -6.08 0.26
N PHE A 667 27.37 -6.50 -0.33
CA PHE A 667 26.16 -6.82 0.43
C PHE A 667 26.32 -8.05 1.33
N VAL A 668 27.21 -8.99 0.99
CA VAL A 668 27.59 -10.10 1.90
C VAL A 668 28.35 -9.54 3.10
N ARG A 669 29.32 -8.64 2.86
CA ARG A 669 30.07 -7.97 3.92
C ARG A 669 29.17 -7.12 4.82
N ARG A 670 28.13 -6.47 4.26
CA ARG A 670 27.11 -5.74 5.05
C ARG A 670 26.36 -6.69 6.00
N ALA A 671 25.78 -7.76 5.47
CA ALA A 671 25.03 -8.76 6.24
C ALA A 671 25.89 -9.42 7.33
N LEU A 672 27.17 -9.67 7.03
CA LEU A 672 28.14 -10.20 7.98
C LEU A 672 28.35 -9.25 9.18
N MET A 673 28.57 -7.96 8.92
CA MET A 673 28.78 -6.97 9.97
C MET A 673 27.54 -6.85 10.87
N ASP A 674 26.35 -6.83 10.27
CA ASP A 674 25.08 -6.78 11.01
C ASP A 674 24.89 -8.01 11.91
N LEU A 675 25.24 -9.21 11.42
CA LEU A 675 25.23 -10.44 12.21
C LEU A 675 26.23 -10.40 13.37
N MET A 676 27.46 -9.93 13.12
CA MET A 676 28.49 -9.82 14.16
C MET A 676 28.12 -8.81 15.24
N VAL A 677 27.47 -7.71 14.86
CA VAL A 677 26.90 -6.74 15.80
C VAL A 677 25.78 -7.39 16.63
N CYS A 678 24.80 -8.09 16.03
CA CYS A 678 23.74 -8.78 16.80
C CYS A 678 24.35 -9.81 17.78
N LEU A 679 25.40 -10.55 17.39
CA LEU A 679 26.07 -11.49 18.29
C LEU A 679 26.67 -10.82 19.54
N ILE A 680 27.26 -9.63 19.40
CA ILE A 680 27.85 -8.94 20.55
C ILE A 680 26.77 -8.24 21.38
N VAL A 681 25.92 -7.43 20.74
CA VAL A 681 24.97 -6.54 21.42
C VAL A 681 23.80 -7.31 22.01
N GLU A 682 23.17 -8.18 21.22
CA GLU A 682 21.89 -8.83 21.62
C GLU A 682 22.11 -10.15 22.36
N ARG A 683 23.29 -10.77 22.21
CA ARG A 683 23.58 -12.12 22.71
C ARG A 683 24.84 -12.23 23.55
N GLU A 684 25.54 -11.13 23.81
CA GLU A 684 26.75 -11.06 24.64
C GLU A 684 27.84 -12.08 24.23
N CYS A 685 27.88 -12.45 22.94
CA CYS A 685 28.79 -13.46 22.41
C CYS A 685 30.16 -12.90 22.01
N GLY A 686 30.50 -11.68 22.44
CA GLY A 686 31.76 -11.03 22.12
C GLY A 686 32.99 -11.86 22.51
N ALA A 687 32.98 -12.50 23.68
CA ALA A 687 34.08 -13.38 24.12
C ALA A 687 34.30 -14.60 23.21
N ILE A 688 33.23 -15.14 22.59
CA ILE A 688 33.32 -16.28 21.67
C ILE A 688 33.75 -15.80 20.29
N LEU A 689 33.17 -14.69 19.83
CA LEU A 689 33.44 -14.11 18.52
C LEU A 689 34.89 -13.61 18.42
N LEU A 690 35.40 -12.95 19.46
CA LEU A 690 36.73 -12.33 19.52
C LEU A 690 37.82 -13.25 20.11
N ALA A 691 37.53 -14.55 20.27
CA ALA A 691 38.52 -15.51 20.74
C ALA A 691 39.70 -15.64 19.76
N ASP A 692 40.87 -16.07 20.25
CA ASP A 692 42.11 -16.19 19.45
C ASP A 692 41.94 -17.01 18.16
N LYS A 693 41.07 -18.03 18.18
CA LYS A 693 40.75 -18.86 17.00
C LYS A 693 40.12 -18.06 15.84
N ASN A 694 39.56 -16.89 16.13
CA ASN A 694 38.90 -15.99 15.20
C ASN A 694 39.67 -14.65 15.06
N ALA A 695 40.97 -14.64 15.36
CA ALA A 695 41.80 -13.42 15.38
C ALA A 695 41.78 -12.59 14.08
N GLU A 696 41.36 -13.21 12.97
CA GLU A 696 41.15 -12.52 11.69
C GLU A 696 40.10 -11.41 11.75
N ILE A 697 39.10 -11.52 12.63
CA ILE A 697 38.03 -10.51 12.82
C ILE A 697 38.58 -9.15 13.24
N ILE A 698 39.55 -9.15 14.15
CA ILE A 698 40.19 -7.93 14.67
C ILE A 698 41.55 -7.67 14.04
N ASN A 699 41.87 -8.36 12.94
CA ASN A 699 43.12 -8.12 12.23
C ASN A 699 43.12 -6.70 11.66
N PRO A 700 44.08 -5.83 12.04
CA PRO A 700 44.12 -4.44 11.58
C PRO A 700 44.15 -4.30 10.07
N GLU A 701 44.81 -5.21 9.34
CA GLU A 701 44.88 -5.17 7.88
C GLU A 701 43.53 -5.48 7.22
N VAL A 702 42.76 -6.42 7.79
CA VAL A 702 41.42 -6.77 7.30
C VAL A 702 40.45 -5.65 7.63
N MET A 703 40.48 -5.17 8.88
CA MET A 703 39.56 -4.13 9.34
C MET A 703 39.80 -2.78 8.64
N THR A 704 41.06 -2.44 8.32
CA THR A 704 41.36 -1.26 7.52
C THR A 704 40.68 -1.33 6.15
N LYS A 705 40.64 -2.51 5.52
CA LYS A 705 39.94 -2.70 4.23
C LYS A 705 38.42 -2.58 4.34
N ILE A 706 37.83 -2.98 5.47
CA ILE A 706 36.39 -2.83 5.72
C ILE A 706 36.03 -1.35 5.94
N VAL A 707 36.84 -0.62 6.71
CA VAL A 707 36.59 0.80 7.01
C VAL A 707 36.89 1.68 5.79
N ASP A 708 37.75 1.22 4.88
CA ASP A 708 38.07 1.86 3.58
C ASP A 708 37.42 1.12 2.39
N ASP A 709 36.33 0.38 2.63
CA ASP A 709 35.63 -0.38 1.59
C ASP A 709 35.08 0.57 0.51
N PRO A 710 35.10 0.24 -0.80
CA PRO A 710 34.49 1.07 -1.82
C PRO A 710 33.01 1.35 -1.56
N ASP A 711 32.31 0.42 -0.94
CA ASP A 711 30.90 0.53 -0.59
C ASP A 711 30.70 1.31 0.72
N PHE A 712 29.97 2.41 0.66
CA PHE A 712 29.81 3.29 1.82
C PHE A 712 29.02 2.66 2.97
N GLU A 713 28.08 1.75 2.68
CA GLU A 713 27.31 1.06 3.69
C GLU A 713 28.15 0.01 4.44
N VAL A 714 29.10 -0.65 3.77
CA VAL A 714 30.08 -1.51 4.44
C VAL A 714 30.94 -0.69 5.40
N ARG A 715 31.39 0.51 4.99
CA ARG A 715 32.17 1.39 5.88
C ARG A 715 31.39 1.78 7.14
N ILE A 716 30.11 2.17 6.98
CA ILE A 716 29.25 2.53 8.11
C ILE A 716 29.12 1.36 9.09
N ARG A 717 28.78 0.17 8.59
CA ARG A 717 28.62 -1.03 9.41
C ARG A 717 29.92 -1.52 10.04
N GLY A 718 31.05 -1.38 9.33
CA GLY A 718 32.39 -1.64 9.89
C GLY A 718 32.71 -0.72 11.06
N CYS A 719 32.39 0.57 10.96
CA CYS A 719 32.53 1.51 12.06
C CYS A 719 31.60 1.18 13.25
N GLN A 720 30.35 0.78 12.98
CA GLN A 720 29.41 0.33 14.01
C GLN A 720 29.92 -0.92 14.73
N PHE A 721 30.41 -1.91 13.98
CA PHE A 721 31.03 -3.10 14.54
C PHE A 721 32.23 -2.75 15.43
N LEU A 722 33.12 -1.86 14.99
CA LEU A 722 34.25 -1.39 15.78
C LEU A 722 33.84 -0.69 17.08
N ALA A 723 32.79 0.15 17.03
CA ALA A 723 32.25 0.80 18.22
C ALA A 723 31.73 -0.23 19.23
N VAL A 724 30.97 -1.22 18.76
CA VAL A 724 30.43 -2.30 19.58
C VAL A 724 31.53 -3.16 20.20
N VAL A 725 32.58 -3.49 19.43
CA VAL A 725 33.76 -4.22 19.94
C VAL A 725 34.48 -3.40 21.01
N TRP A 726 34.67 -2.10 20.77
CA TRP A 726 35.29 -1.20 21.74
C TRP A 726 34.52 -1.19 23.07
N ASP A 727 33.20 -1.00 23.00
CA ASP A 727 32.34 -0.96 24.18
C ASP A 727 32.37 -2.30 24.94
N HIS A 728 32.33 -3.42 24.22
CA HIS A 728 32.45 -4.75 24.82
C HIS A 728 33.80 -4.94 25.55
N CYS A 729 34.91 -4.55 24.93
CA CYS A 729 36.24 -4.65 25.55
C CYS A 729 36.39 -3.75 26.79
N GLU A 730 35.82 -2.55 26.78
CA GLU A 730 35.83 -1.67 27.95
C GLU A 730 34.96 -2.23 29.08
N GLN A 731 33.78 -2.78 28.79
CA GLN A 731 32.95 -3.46 29.78
C GLN A 731 33.67 -4.66 30.41
N ASP A 732 34.33 -5.50 29.61
CA ASP A 732 35.13 -6.63 30.10
C ASP A 732 36.28 -6.17 31.01
N ARG A 733 36.94 -5.06 30.64
CA ARG A 733 38.02 -4.45 31.43
C ARG A 733 37.50 -3.91 32.77
N GLU A 734 36.37 -3.22 32.77
CA GLU A 734 35.74 -2.73 34.00
C GLU A 734 35.30 -3.87 34.92
N GLN A 735 34.74 -4.95 34.35
CA GLN A 735 34.38 -6.15 35.11
C GLN A 735 35.62 -6.86 35.68
N GLY A 736 36.71 -6.91 34.93
CA GLY A 736 38.02 -7.40 35.38
C GLY A 736 38.57 -6.59 36.56
N HIS A 737 38.50 -5.26 36.49
CA HIS A 737 38.91 -4.37 37.59
C HIS A 737 38.00 -4.48 38.82
N LYS A 738 36.68 -4.68 38.64
CA LYS A 738 35.72 -4.94 39.75
C LYS A 738 35.97 -6.31 40.41
N ARG A 739 36.32 -7.35 39.65
CA ARG A 739 36.71 -8.68 40.18
C ARG A 739 38.03 -8.64 40.94
N GLN A 740 39.03 -7.91 40.45
CA GLN A 740 40.29 -7.68 41.16
C GLN A 740 40.08 -6.87 42.45
N ARG A 741 39.23 -5.83 42.44
CA ARG A 741 38.87 -5.06 43.64
C ARG A 741 38.15 -5.90 44.70
N LYS A 742 37.23 -6.81 44.30
CA LYS A 742 36.55 -7.75 45.21
C LYS A 742 37.49 -8.80 45.80
N GLN A 743 38.52 -9.24 45.07
CA GLN A 743 39.54 -10.16 45.62
C GLN A 743 40.54 -9.46 46.55
N THR A 744 40.78 -8.15 46.38
CA THR A 744 41.60 -7.37 47.32
C THR A 744 40.84 -6.90 48.56
N SER A 745 39.50 -7.01 48.58
CA SER A 745 38.64 -6.59 49.71
C SER A 745 38.07 -7.75 50.54
N SER A 746 38.48 -9.00 50.28
CA SER A 746 38.04 -10.19 51.04
C SER A 746 39.03 -10.64 52.12
N THR A 747 39.86 -9.73 52.63
CA THR A 747 40.53 -9.85 53.93
C THR A 747 40.07 -8.68 54.79
N ASP A 748 38.83 -8.73 55.27
CA ASP A 748 38.46 -8.35 56.66
C ASP A 748 36.93 -8.42 56.90
N SER A 749 36.57 -9.19 57.94
CA SER A 749 35.33 -9.15 58.75
C SER A 749 33.96 -9.62 58.18
N SER A 750 33.59 -10.82 58.63
CA SER A 750 32.30 -11.35 59.16
C SER A 750 30.94 -10.63 59.01
N ASN A 751 29.94 -11.47 58.68
CA ASN A 751 28.50 -11.48 59.04
C ASN A 751 27.58 -10.29 58.65
N ASN A 752 26.69 -10.53 57.68
CA ASN A 752 25.25 -10.70 57.97
C ASN A 752 24.46 -11.21 56.74
N ASN A 753 23.54 -12.14 57.01
CA ASN A 753 22.54 -12.64 56.09
C ASN A 753 21.48 -11.57 55.77
N SER A 754 21.12 -11.43 54.50
CA SER A 754 19.74 -11.19 54.08
C SER A 754 19.56 -11.61 52.62
N ASN A 755 18.78 -12.66 52.42
CA ASN A 755 18.28 -13.13 51.13
C ASN A 755 17.49 -12.03 50.41
N PHE A 756 17.77 -11.81 49.13
CA PHE A 756 16.75 -11.38 48.17
C PHE A 756 16.99 -12.09 46.83
N LEU A 757 16.00 -12.90 46.45
CA LEU A 757 15.93 -13.73 45.25
C LEU A 757 15.59 -12.86 44.04
N ILE A 758 16.47 -12.80 43.06
CA ILE A 758 16.10 -12.70 41.63
C ILE A 758 17.00 -13.70 40.92
N GLY A 759 16.37 -14.72 40.33
CA GLY A 759 17.05 -15.80 39.63
C GLY A 759 17.43 -15.35 38.23
N ASP A 760 18.72 -15.18 38.01
CA ASP A 760 19.32 -15.17 36.67
C ASP A 760 20.11 -16.47 36.49
N ASP A 761 19.75 -17.22 35.46
CA ASP A 761 20.32 -18.50 35.06
C ASP A 761 21.79 -18.35 34.63
N SER A 762 22.69 -18.36 35.62
CA SER A 762 24.13 -18.40 35.41
C SER A 762 24.61 -19.82 35.07
N SER A 763 24.34 -20.30 33.86
CA SER A 763 24.89 -21.59 33.37
C SER A 763 26.17 -21.42 32.52
N CYS A 764 26.48 -20.22 32.02
CA CYS A 764 27.68 -19.99 31.19
C CYS A 764 29.01 -19.88 31.95
N ASN A 765 29.00 -19.74 33.29
CA ASN A 765 30.24 -19.58 34.07
C ASN A 765 30.98 -20.91 34.39
N SER A 766 30.33 -22.06 34.20
CA SER A 766 30.93 -23.35 34.58
C SER A 766 31.98 -23.85 33.56
N SER A 767 31.90 -23.44 32.30
CA SER A 767 32.82 -23.89 31.24
C SER A 767 34.16 -23.14 31.24
N ILE A 768 34.23 -21.94 31.85
CA ILE A 768 35.44 -21.10 31.89
C ILE A 768 36.42 -21.57 32.98
N GLN A 769 35.96 -22.25 34.03
CA GLN A 769 36.83 -22.75 35.11
C GLN A 769 37.68 -23.95 34.69
N THR A 770 37.24 -24.75 33.72
CA THR A 770 37.94 -25.98 33.32
C THR A 770 39.18 -25.71 32.45
N TYR A 771 39.23 -24.57 31.76
CA TYR A 771 40.36 -24.22 30.88
C TYR A 771 41.54 -23.58 31.62
N ASN A 772 41.31 -22.88 32.74
CA ASN A 772 42.38 -22.15 33.45
C ASN A 772 43.24 -23.02 34.37
N ASN A 773 42.83 -24.26 34.69
CA ASN A 773 43.58 -25.12 35.61
C ASN A 773 44.72 -25.94 34.96
N ASN A 774 44.81 -25.98 33.63
CA ASN A 774 45.80 -26.83 32.94
C ASN A 774 47.12 -26.14 32.58
N ASN A 775 47.28 -24.83 32.82
CA ASN A 775 48.48 -24.07 32.43
C ASN A 775 49.42 -23.68 33.59
N SER A 776 49.20 -24.19 34.80
CA SER A 776 50.01 -23.86 35.98
C SER A 776 50.96 -25.00 36.36
N ASN A 777 51.91 -25.39 35.50
CA ASN A 777 53.05 -26.23 35.89
C ASN A 777 54.17 -26.16 34.85
N ALA A 778 55.09 -25.19 34.98
CA ALA A 778 56.46 -25.34 34.50
C ALA A 778 57.41 -24.30 35.14
N MET A 779 58.35 -24.83 35.91
CA MET A 779 59.72 -24.35 36.19
C MET A 779 59.96 -23.15 37.13
N ALA A 780 60.37 -23.51 38.34
CA ALA A 780 61.30 -22.75 39.18
C ALA A 780 62.77 -22.99 38.76
N ILE A 781 63.65 -22.03 39.02
CA ILE A 781 64.99 -22.17 39.67
C ILE A 781 65.66 -20.77 39.78
N ASP A 782 66.00 -20.41 41.02
CA ASP A 782 66.85 -19.32 41.57
C ASP A 782 68.32 -19.84 41.65
N PRO A 783 69.38 -19.19 42.21
CA PRO A 783 69.61 -17.81 42.69
C PRO A 783 71.00 -17.21 42.31
N ASP A 784 71.22 -15.90 42.49
CA ASP A 784 72.35 -15.41 43.31
C ASP A 784 72.28 -13.91 43.65
N SER A 785 72.93 -13.58 44.76
CA SER A 785 72.71 -12.41 45.63
C SER A 785 73.88 -11.43 45.63
N THR A 786 73.61 -10.12 45.78
CA THR A 786 74.32 -9.21 46.74
C THR A 786 73.79 -7.76 46.73
N ASN A 787 73.00 -7.43 47.77
CA ASN A 787 72.84 -6.22 48.59
C ASN A 787 73.19 -4.77 48.12
N LYS A 788 72.12 -3.93 48.15
CA LYS A 788 71.92 -2.56 48.74
C LYS A 788 72.75 -1.37 48.17
N ILE A 789 72.20 -0.19 47.81
CA ILE A 789 71.33 0.78 48.53
C ILE A 789 70.60 1.72 47.52
N GLU A 790 69.45 2.26 47.96
CA GLU A 790 68.39 3.10 47.38
C GLU A 790 68.78 4.45 46.69
N THR A 791 68.01 4.89 45.66
CA THR A 791 66.98 5.97 45.74
C THR A 791 66.48 6.49 44.37
N SER A 792 65.14 6.56 44.25
CA SER A 792 64.27 7.46 43.46
C SER A 792 64.36 7.60 41.92
N HIS A 793 63.37 7.03 41.21
CA HIS A 793 62.82 7.61 39.97
C HIS A 793 61.28 7.55 39.97
N LYS A 794 60.63 8.73 39.90
CA LYS A 794 59.19 8.91 39.69
C LYS A 794 58.84 8.61 38.22
N ARG A 795 57.81 7.78 37.99
CA ARG A 795 57.13 7.59 36.69
C ARG A 795 56.13 8.73 36.44
N PRO A 796 55.98 9.25 35.21
CA PRO A 796 54.89 10.14 34.85
C PRO A 796 53.64 9.35 34.47
N THR A 797 52.51 9.80 35.01
CA THR A 797 51.13 9.39 34.78
C THR A 797 50.68 9.80 33.37
N ILE A 798 50.09 8.90 32.60
CA ILE A 798 49.36 9.22 31.36
C ILE A 798 47.87 8.94 31.63
N GLU A 799 47.16 9.98 32.02
CA GLU A 799 45.70 10.09 32.00
C GLU A 799 45.37 11.44 31.31
N SER A 800 45.07 11.42 30.01
CA SER A 800 44.44 12.52 29.26
C SER A 800 43.98 11.97 27.90
N SER A 801 42.78 11.37 27.83
CA SER A 801 41.48 12.00 27.57
C SER A 801 41.14 12.09 26.06
N LEU A 802 40.48 11.03 25.57
CA LEU A 802 39.75 10.91 24.30
C LEU A 802 38.89 12.14 23.89
N PRO A 803 38.27 12.92 24.81
CA PRO A 803 37.46 14.10 24.46
C PRO A 803 38.19 15.17 23.63
N HIS A 804 39.52 15.29 23.74
CA HIS A 804 40.26 16.30 22.97
C HIS A 804 40.31 16.00 21.46
N ARG A 805 40.22 14.74 21.05
CA ARG A 805 40.26 14.37 19.62
C ARG A 805 38.94 14.63 18.90
N HIS A 806 37.81 14.58 19.61
CA HIS A 806 36.50 14.93 19.05
C HIS A 806 36.35 16.44 18.85
N ALA A 807 36.88 17.24 19.77
CA ALA A 807 36.91 18.70 19.63
C ALA A 807 37.71 19.14 18.39
N ASP A 808 38.86 18.52 18.14
CA ASP A 808 39.72 18.81 16.98
C ASP A 808 39.11 18.48 15.62
N PHE A 809 38.16 17.54 15.55
CA PHE A 809 37.44 17.21 14.33
C PHE A 809 36.32 18.21 14.04
N TYR A 810 35.53 18.54 15.07
CA TYR A 810 34.47 19.55 14.99
C TYR A 810 35.03 20.92 14.60
N HIS A 811 36.20 21.29 15.15
CA HIS A 811 36.85 22.57 14.87
C HIS A 811 37.35 22.70 13.43
N ARG A 812 37.66 21.58 12.74
CA ARG A 812 38.08 21.58 11.33
C ARG A 812 36.91 21.80 10.38
N ILE A 813 35.75 21.19 10.67
CA ILE A 813 34.53 21.39 9.87
C ILE A 813 34.08 22.87 9.90
N CYS A 814 34.12 23.51 11.07
CA CYS A 814 33.75 24.92 11.20
C CYS A 814 34.76 25.90 10.59
N ALA A 815 36.00 25.46 10.34
CA ALA A 815 37.06 26.33 9.82
C ALA A 815 37.25 26.24 8.30
N GLU A 816 36.86 25.12 7.67
CA GLU A 816 37.13 24.84 6.26
C GLU A 816 35.93 25.12 5.33
N VAL A 817 34.74 25.36 5.89
CA VAL A 817 33.51 25.65 5.12
C VAL A 817 33.15 27.13 5.18
N ASP A 818 33.14 27.79 4.03
CA ASP A 818 32.79 29.21 3.87
C ASP A 818 31.26 29.40 3.77
N PHE A 819 30.63 29.49 4.94
CA PHE A 819 29.18 29.68 5.07
C PHE A 819 28.70 31.07 4.59
N GLU A 820 29.57 32.09 4.56
CA GLU A 820 29.21 33.43 4.08
C GLU A 820 29.08 33.47 2.54
N ARG A 821 29.97 32.76 1.83
CA ARG A 821 29.84 32.58 0.37
C ARG A 821 28.55 31.83 0.00
N LEU A 822 28.18 30.81 0.79
CA LEU A 822 26.92 30.06 0.66
C LEU A 822 25.68 30.94 0.95
N ALA A 823 25.78 31.90 1.87
CA ALA A 823 24.71 32.86 2.17
C ALA A 823 24.54 33.95 1.08
N SER A 824 25.57 34.19 0.24
CA SER A 824 25.58 35.26 -0.77
C SER A 824 25.01 34.87 -2.15
N THR A 825 24.63 33.60 -2.35
CA THR A 825 24.11 33.06 -3.63
C THR A 825 22.58 32.94 -3.69
N ILE A 826 21.86 33.71 -2.87
CA ILE A 826 20.40 33.62 -2.75
C ILE A 826 19.74 34.49 -3.85
N ASP A 827 19.51 33.87 -5.02
CA ASP A 827 18.60 34.33 -6.06
C ASP A 827 17.14 34.17 -5.60
N ALA A 828 16.17 34.88 -6.19
CA ALA A 828 14.74 34.70 -5.86
C ALA A 828 14.28 33.25 -6.11
N GLU A 829 14.95 32.55 -7.02
CA GLU A 829 14.80 31.12 -7.30
C GLU A 829 15.21 30.23 -6.10
N HIS A 830 16.14 30.69 -5.25
CA HIS A 830 16.59 29.99 -4.05
C HIS A 830 15.60 30.09 -2.89
N LEU A 831 14.84 31.18 -2.77
CA LEU A 831 13.75 31.31 -1.78
C LEU A 831 12.63 30.31 -2.03
N TYR A 832 12.27 30.10 -3.31
CA TYR A 832 11.35 29.04 -3.68
C TYR A 832 11.96 27.66 -3.42
N LYS A 833 13.26 27.46 -3.73
CA LYS A 833 13.93 26.18 -3.48
C LYS A 833 14.04 25.83 -1.98
N GLU A 834 14.36 26.78 -1.12
CA GLU A 834 14.45 26.61 0.34
C GLU A 834 13.08 26.35 0.98
N ALA A 835 12.05 27.09 0.55
CA ALA A 835 10.67 26.81 0.97
C ALA A 835 10.25 25.38 0.61
N LEU A 836 10.72 24.87 -0.52
CA LEU A 836 10.39 23.53 -1.01
C LEU A 836 11.23 22.41 -0.39
N GLU A 837 12.49 22.65 -0.05
CA GLU A 837 13.34 21.70 0.68
C GLU A 837 12.85 21.49 2.13
N SER A 838 12.31 22.53 2.78
CA SER A 838 11.72 22.41 4.14
C SER A 838 10.40 21.62 4.22
N VAL A 839 9.63 21.54 3.12
CA VAL A 839 8.39 20.76 3.05
C VAL A 839 8.67 19.27 2.90
N VAL A 840 9.80 18.90 2.27
CA VAL A 840 10.20 17.49 2.12
C VAL A 840 10.51 16.85 3.47
N ASP A 841 11.07 17.60 4.41
CA ASP A 841 11.38 17.09 5.76
C ASP A 841 10.13 16.92 6.64
N SER A 842 9.06 17.71 6.42
CA SER A 842 7.77 17.54 7.12
C SER A 842 6.92 16.44 6.49
N ALA A 843 6.91 16.32 5.17
CA ALA A 843 6.17 15.25 4.48
C ALA A 843 6.81 13.87 4.70
N MET A 844 8.11 13.78 4.98
CA MET A 844 8.77 12.54 5.40
C MET A 844 8.46 12.13 6.84
N MET A 845 7.95 13.04 7.69
CA MET A 845 7.51 12.69 9.06
C MET A 845 6.02 12.34 9.15
N ASP A 846 5.17 12.85 8.27
CA ASP A 846 3.73 12.55 8.27
C ASP A 846 3.34 11.37 7.37
N VAL A 847 4.30 10.76 6.64
CA VAL A 847 4.08 9.53 5.84
C VAL A 847 4.27 8.24 6.64
N GLU A 848 4.76 8.31 7.89
CA GLU A 848 4.86 7.12 8.75
C GLU A 848 3.58 6.79 9.54
N ASP A 849 2.50 7.60 9.47
CA ASP A 849 1.26 7.34 10.24
C ASP A 849 -0.06 7.31 9.44
N GLU A 850 -0.02 7.45 8.10
CA GLU A 850 -1.19 7.17 7.21
C GLU A 850 -0.86 6.18 6.07
N GLY A 851 0.07 5.26 6.34
CA GLY A 851 0.62 4.30 5.40
C GLY A 851 -0.04 2.91 5.37
N GLU A 852 -1.32 2.75 5.73
CA GLU A 852 -2.07 1.52 5.42
C GLU A 852 -3.51 1.87 5.03
N HIS A 853 -3.76 1.98 3.72
CA HIS A 853 -5.05 1.91 2.99
C HIS A 853 -5.21 3.04 1.96
N HIS A 854 -4.42 3.05 0.86
CA HIS A 854 -4.88 3.45 -0.49
C HIS A 854 -3.71 3.57 -1.51
N GLU A 855 -2.96 2.50 -1.77
CA GLU A 855 -2.06 2.47 -2.94
C GLU A 855 -2.14 1.15 -3.71
N THR A 856 -3.22 0.98 -4.46
CA THR A 856 -3.24 0.11 -5.64
C THR A 856 -4.16 0.75 -6.68
N ASN A 857 -3.65 1.67 -7.52
CA ASN A 857 -4.17 1.91 -8.89
C ASN A 857 -3.45 2.98 -9.74
N LYS A 858 -2.36 3.64 -9.30
CA LYS A 858 -1.73 4.71 -10.10
C LYS A 858 -0.63 4.29 -11.10
N ASN A 859 -0.14 3.05 -11.09
CA ASN A 859 1.03 2.66 -11.90
C ASN A 859 0.73 1.88 -13.20
N GLN A 860 -0.31 2.25 -13.98
CA GLN A 860 -0.56 1.58 -15.26
C GLN A 860 -0.82 2.45 -16.49
N CYS A 861 -0.58 3.77 -16.42
CA CYS A 861 -0.68 4.66 -17.59
C CYS A 861 0.65 5.23 -18.12
N LEU A 862 1.80 4.80 -17.60
CA LEU A 862 3.12 5.31 -18.03
C LEU A 862 4.03 4.22 -18.61
N ILE A 863 3.51 3.31 -19.43
CA ILE A 863 4.34 2.56 -20.39
C ILE A 863 3.51 2.30 -21.66
N ASN A 864 3.65 3.19 -22.66
CA ASN A 864 3.81 2.85 -24.09
C ASN A 864 3.68 4.14 -24.93
N ILE A 865 4.83 4.56 -25.48
CA ILE A 865 4.92 5.26 -26.78
C ILE A 865 4.70 4.21 -27.87
#